data_AF-A0A315W1E6-F1
#
_entry.id   AF-A0A315W1E6-F1
#
_cell.length_a   1.000
_cell.length_b   1.000
_cell.length_c   1.000
_cell.angle_alpha   90.00
_cell.angle_beta   90.00
_cell.angle_gamma   90.00
#
_symmetry.space_group_name_H-M   'P 1'
#
loop_
_entity.id
_entity.type
_entity.pdbx_description
1 polymer ?
#
loop_
_entity_poly.entity_id
_entity_poly.type
_entity_poly.pdbx_seq_one_letter_code
_entity_poly.pdbx_strand_id
1 'polypeptide(L)'
;MEYATVVLKQLLADLIEKNLENRNHPKLLLRRFALAPTAPHQVGSYVTFDLCLFRTESVAEKMLTNWFTFLLHRFLKECAGEPLFMLYCAIKQQMEKGPIDAITGEARYSLSEDKLIRQQIDYKQLVKVLVLIPSGAEGPPFRTEPLNLNSFTTLMCIPPEGEAGTEVPVKVLNCDTVTQVKDKLLDAVYKGIPFSQRPQADDMDLEWRQGRLTRIILQDEDVTTKIESDWKRLNTLAHYQVTDGSLVALVQKQVSAYNIANSFTFTRSLSRYGEPDRSLQSGLTGRLQPPKSLLRTSSSPDSLRSRAPMITPDQETGTKLWHLVKNHEHSDQREGDRGSKMVSEIYLTRLLATKGTLQKFVDDLFETVFSTAHRGSALPLAIKYMFDFLDEQADKRSITDPDVRHTWKSNWFWVNVIKNPQFVFDIHKSSITDACLSVVAQTFMDSCSTSEHRLGKDSPSNKLLYAKDIPNYKSWVERYYRDISKMPSISDQDMDAYLVEQSRLHGNEFNTLSALNELYFYINKYKEEVRLFFPSPAVLVEEFKYLGILFTNGGRREREIDRRIGAVSGVKRALYRSVMVKRELSQKAKLLIYWSIYVPTLIYGHELWVMTERTRSRIQAAEMGFLHRVSGLSLRDR
;
A
#
# COMPACT_ATOMS: atom_id res chain seq x y z
N MET A 1 -3.65 6.15 22.83
CA MET A 1 -4.08 7.28 21.97
C MET A 1 -4.24 8.58 22.75
N GLU A 2 -4.70 8.55 24.00
CA GLU A 2 -4.76 9.72 24.91
C GLU A 2 -3.44 10.52 24.96
N TYR A 3 -2.36 9.90 25.47
CA TYR A 3 -1.03 10.52 25.52
C TYR A 3 -0.56 11.06 24.16
N ALA A 4 -0.75 10.28 23.09
CA ALA A 4 -0.38 10.69 21.74
C ALA A 4 -1.14 11.93 21.27
N THR A 5 -2.39 12.09 21.68
CA THR A 5 -3.22 13.26 21.35
C THR A 5 -2.75 14.50 22.12
N VAL A 6 -2.37 14.36 23.38
CA VAL A 6 -1.77 15.45 24.17
C VAL A 6 -0.47 15.94 23.52
N VAL A 7 0.44 15.01 23.18
CA VAL A 7 1.70 15.34 22.50
C VAL A 7 1.45 15.98 21.14
N LEU A 8 0.48 15.47 20.36
CA LEU A 8 0.13 16.04 19.07
C LEU A 8 -0.39 17.49 19.20
N LYS A 9 -1.30 17.76 20.13
CA LYS A 9 -1.81 19.12 20.39
C LYS A 9 -0.67 20.07 20.75
N GLN A 10 0.26 19.65 21.59
CA GLN A 10 1.42 20.46 21.95
C GLN A 10 2.31 20.75 20.74
N LEU A 11 2.69 19.71 19.98
CA LEU A 11 3.53 19.86 18.79
C LEU A 11 2.89 20.76 17.72
N LEU A 12 1.56 20.69 17.56
CA LEU A 12 0.82 21.57 16.66
C LEU A 12 0.78 23.01 17.17
N ALA A 13 0.56 23.22 18.48
CA ALA A 13 0.59 24.55 19.08
C ALA A 13 1.97 25.22 18.91
N ASP A 14 3.05 24.47 19.18
CA ASP A 14 4.44 24.92 18.99
C ASP A 14 4.72 25.23 17.52
N LEU A 15 4.24 24.39 16.60
CA LEU A 15 4.38 24.62 15.16
C LEU A 15 3.66 25.89 14.71
N ILE A 16 2.45 26.14 15.22
CA ILE A 16 1.67 27.35 14.91
C ILE A 16 2.40 28.59 15.44
N GLU A 17 2.82 28.57 16.69
CA GLU A 17 3.55 29.68 17.32
C GLU A 17 4.84 30.00 16.56
N LYS A 18 5.70 29.00 16.34
CA LYS A 18 6.97 29.18 15.62
C LYS A 18 6.77 29.67 14.19
N ASN A 19 5.69 29.27 13.50
CA ASN A 19 5.41 29.79 12.16
C ASN A 19 5.02 31.28 12.19
N LEU A 20 4.25 31.70 13.18
CA LEU A 20 3.83 33.09 13.32
C LEU A 20 4.98 33.99 13.77
N GLU A 21 5.84 33.51 14.68
CA GLU A 21 7.08 34.20 15.07
C GLU A 21 8.02 34.44 13.88
N ASN A 22 8.14 33.44 13.00
CA ASN A 22 8.91 33.54 11.76
C ASN A 22 8.26 34.47 10.70
N ARG A 23 7.16 35.16 11.03
CA ARG A 23 6.36 36.02 10.15
C ARG A 23 5.88 35.31 8.87
N ASN A 24 5.72 33.99 8.93
CA ASN A 24 5.10 33.25 7.82
C ASN A 24 3.62 33.61 7.76
N HIS A 25 3.08 33.73 6.54
CA HIS A 25 1.67 34.05 6.35
C HIS A 25 0.78 32.94 6.96
N PRO A 26 -0.19 33.25 7.85
CA PRO A 26 -0.97 32.24 8.59
C PRO A 26 -1.71 31.24 7.70
N LYS A 27 -2.23 31.68 6.54
CA LYS A 27 -2.87 30.80 5.52
C LYS A 27 -1.92 29.78 4.87
N LEU A 28 -0.61 29.82 5.14
CA LEU A 28 0.37 28.89 4.57
C LEU A 28 0.70 27.74 5.54
N LEU A 29 0.23 27.82 6.77
CA LEU A 29 0.30 26.76 7.76
C LEU A 29 -0.59 25.58 7.35
N LEU A 30 -0.09 24.33 7.48
CA LEU A 30 -0.81 23.07 7.17
C LEU A 30 -1.25 22.89 5.70
N ARG A 31 -0.90 23.82 4.78
CA ARG A 31 -1.36 23.81 3.37
C ARG A 31 -0.69 22.74 2.48
N ARG A 32 0.34 22.05 2.97
CA ARG A 32 1.19 21.12 2.18
C ARG A 32 0.50 19.86 1.67
N PHE A 33 -0.57 19.41 2.31
CA PHE A 33 -1.24 18.18 1.88
C PHE A 33 -2.09 18.32 0.61
N ALA A 34 -2.40 19.54 0.19
CA ALA A 34 -3.16 19.78 -1.02
C ALA A 34 -2.34 19.48 -2.29
N LEU A 35 -1.01 19.62 -2.26
CA LEU A 35 -0.20 19.60 -3.49
C LEU A 35 0.92 18.57 -3.48
N ALA A 36 0.97 17.65 -2.52
CA ALA A 36 1.97 16.59 -2.53
C ALA A 36 1.70 15.63 -3.71
N PRO A 37 2.55 15.61 -4.75
CA PRO A 37 2.50 14.53 -5.72
C PRO A 37 2.92 13.28 -4.93
N THR A 38 2.04 12.28 -4.86
CA THR A 38 2.49 10.89 -4.74
C THR A 38 3.56 10.71 -5.81
N ALA A 39 4.78 10.35 -5.39
CA ALA A 39 6.02 10.25 -6.16
C ALA A 39 5.87 10.32 -7.70
N PRO A 40 6.64 11.18 -8.40
CA PRO A 40 6.59 11.21 -9.85
C PRO A 40 6.96 9.84 -10.45
N HIS A 41 6.00 9.21 -11.12
CA HIS A 41 6.32 8.34 -12.24
C HIS A 41 6.98 9.22 -13.30
N GLN A 42 8.21 8.86 -13.67
CA GLN A 42 9.02 9.57 -14.65
C GLN A 42 8.24 9.74 -15.95
N VAL A 43 7.87 10.96 -16.28
CA VAL A 43 7.69 11.40 -17.67
C VAL A 43 8.76 12.44 -17.90
N GLY A 44 9.71 12.11 -18.77
CA GLY A 44 10.75 13.04 -19.20
C GLY A 44 10.12 14.13 -20.05
N SER A 45 10.13 15.37 -19.54
CA SER A 45 10.58 16.57 -20.26
C SER A 45 10.22 17.80 -19.42
N TYR A 46 11.26 18.58 -19.15
CA TYR A 46 11.35 19.85 -18.45
C TYR A 46 10.09 20.73 -18.39
N VAL A 47 9.25 20.58 -17.35
CA VAL A 47 8.48 21.69 -16.77
C VAL A 47 8.17 21.42 -15.28
N THR A 48 8.50 22.39 -14.41
CA THR A 48 8.17 22.51 -12.97
C THR A 48 8.92 21.63 -11.94
N PHE A 49 10.26 21.70 -11.91
CA PHE A 49 11.02 21.37 -10.69
C PHE A 49 11.33 22.59 -9.79
N ASP A 50 11.08 23.81 -10.27
CA ASP A 50 11.54 25.05 -9.62
C ASP A 50 10.54 25.75 -8.67
N LEU A 51 9.39 25.13 -8.35
CA LEU A 51 8.48 25.68 -7.32
C LEU A 51 8.33 24.82 -6.05
N CYS A 52 9.09 23.72 -5.93
CA CYS A 52 9.03 22.80 -4.79
C CYS A 52 10.23 22.90 -3.82
N LEU A 53 11.14 23.83 -4.06
CA LEU A 53 12.27 24.12 -3.17
C LEU A 53 11.81 25.15 -2.10
N PHE A 54 11.95 24.76 -0.83
CA PHE A 54 11.60 25.45 0.43
C PHE A 54 10.16 25.32 0.94
N ARG A 55 9.87 24.31 1.79
CA ARG A 55 8.92 24.45 2.93
C ARG A 55 8.79 23.28 3.96
N THR A 56 9.83 22.49 4.27
CA THR A 56 9.89 21.53 5.44
C THR A 56 8.59 20.85 5.95
N GLU A 57 8.38 19.55 5.69
CA GLU A 57 7.26 18.77 6.28
C GLU A 57 7.56 18.53 7.76
N SER A 58 6.67 18.96 8.66
CA SER A 58 6.85 18.73 10.09
C SER A 58 6.39 17.33 10.50
N VAL A 59 6.96 16.80 11.57
CA VAL A 59 6.51 15.54 12.18
C VAL A 59 5.07 15.66 12.68
N ALA A 60 4.70 16.83 13.23
CA ALA A 60 3.36 17.12 13.75
C ALA A 60 2.26 16.98 12.68
N GLU A 61 2.50 17.51 11.48
CA GLU A 61 1.58 17.38 10.34
C GLU A 61 1.34 15.92 9.95
N LYS A 62 2.40 15.10 9.88
CA LYS A 62 2.26 13.66 9.57
C LYS A 62 1.56 12.90 10.68
N MET A 63 1.84 13.26 11.94
CA MET A 63 1.15 12.68 13.09
C MET A 63 -0.34 13.02 13.08
N LEU A 64 -0.72 14.24 12.68
CA LEU A 64 -2.11 14.64 12.52
C LEU A 64 -2.82 13.80 11.45
N THR A 65 -2.16 13.51 10.32
CA THR A 65 -2.67 12.55 9.32
C THR A 65 -2.94 11.19 9.89
N ASN A 66 -1.96 10.61 10.57
CA ASN A 66 -2.12 9.29 11.15
C ASN A 66 -3.21 9.26 12.22
N TRP A 67 -3.33 10.33 13.01
CA TRP A 67 -4.37 10.49 14.03
C TRP A 67 -5.77 10.50 13.41
N PHE A 68 -5.99 11.29 12.35
CA PHE A 68 -7.26 11.26 11.62
C PHE A 68 -7.50 9.90 10.94
N THR A 69 -6.47 9.25 10.38
CA THR A 69 -6.62 7.91 9.80
C THR A 69 -7.15 6.89 10.81
N PHE A 70 -6.61 6.88 12.03
CA PHE A 70 -7.10 5.96 13.06
C PHE A 70 -8.54 6.26 13.49
N LEU A 71 -8.86 7.54 13.74
CA LEU A 71 -10.16 7.90 14.33
C LEU A 71 -11.30 8.04 13.31
N LEU A 72 -10.99 8.23 12.03
CA LEU A 72 -11.98 8.30 10.95
C LEU A 72 -12.20 6.96 10.25
N HIS A 73 -11.46 5.91 10.60
CA HIS A 73 -11.64 4.57 10.02
C HIS A 73 -13.08 4.07 10.19
N ARG A 74 -13.71 4.27 11.35
CA ARG A 74 -15.11 3.90 11.57
C ARG A 74 -16.06 4.65 10.64
N PHE A 75 -15.84 5.96 10.47
CA PHE A 75 -16.66 6.79 9.58
C PHE A 75 -16.47 6.41 8.10
N LEU A 76 -15.25 6.05 7.70
CA LEU A 76 -15.00 5.45 6.39
C LEU A 76 -15.78 4.14 6.23
N LYS A 77 -15.75 3.26 7.23
CA LYS A 77 -16.45 1.96 7.15
C LYS A 77 -17.98 2.10 7.11
N GLU A 78 -18.54 3.03 7.88
CA GLU A 78 -20.00 3.14 8.09
C GLU A 78 -20.69 4.13 7.14
N CYS A 79 -19.97 5.13 6.61
CA CYS A 79 -20.57 6.22 5.82
C CYS A 79 -19.86 6.44 4.49
N ALA A 80 -18.60 6.89 4.51
CA ALA A 80 -17.93 7.40 3.32
C ALA A 80 -17.31 6.32 2.40
N GLY A 81 -17.16 5.09 2.89
CA GLY A 81 -16.51 3.99 2.17
C GLY A 81 -17.38 3.45 1.03
N GLU A 82 -18.68 3.30 1.25
CA GLU A 82 -19.62 2.89 0.20
C GLU A 82 -19.59 3.83 -1.03
N PRO A 83 -19.83 5.15 -0.90
CA PRO A 83 -19.78 6.05 -2.05
C PRO A 83 -18.39 6.16 -2.67
N LEU A 84 -17.31 6.05 -1.89
CA LEU A 84 -15.94 6.02 -2.43
C LEU A 84 -15.70 4.78 -3.29
N PHE A 85 -16.11 3.61 -2.81
CA PHE A 85 -15.99 2.37 -3.56
C PHE A 85 -16.86 2.38 -4.82
N MET A 86 -18.08 2.92 -4.73
CA MET A 86 -18.97 3.08 -5.87
C MET A 86 -18.41 4.04 -6.92
N LEU A 87 -17.78 5.16 -6.51
CA LEU A 87 -17.07 6.06 -7.42
C LEU A 87 -15.91 5.35 -8.13
N TYR A 88 -15.07 4.62 -7.39
CA TYR A 88 -13.98 3.83 -7.98
C TYR A 88 -14.51 2.82 -9.00
N CYS A 89 -15.54 2.05 -8.65
CA CYS A 89 -16.18 1.08 -9.54
C CYS A 89 -16.76 1.75 -10.79
N ALA A 90 -17.44 2.88 -10.63
CA ALA A 90 -18.03 3.63 -11.73
C ALA A 90 -16.97 4.17 -12.69
N ILE A 91 -15.86 4.72 -12.17
CA ILE A 91 -14.72 5.15 -12.98
C ILE A 91 -14.15 3.97 -13.76
N LYS A 92 -13.81 2.88 -13.07
CA LYS A 92 -13.22 1.68 -13.70
C LYS A 92 -14.11 1.15 -14.83
N GLN A 93 -15.39 0.93 -14.55
CA GLN A 93 -16.35 0.45 -15.54
C GLN A 93 -16.54 1.42 -16.70
N GLN A 94 -16.54 2.74 -16.44
CA GLN A 94 -16.68 3.73 -17.50
C GLN A 94 -15.46 3.77 -18.42
N MET A 95 -14.24 3.57 -17.89
CA MET A 95 -13.03 3.48 -18.71
C MET A 95 -13.08 2.22 -19.60
N GLU A 96 -13.45 1.08 -19.02
CA GLU A 96 -13.44 -0.23 -19.69
C GLU A 96 -14.52 -0.39 -20.77
N LYS A 97 -15.51 0.51 -20.84
CA LYS A 97 -16.48 0.58 -21.95
C LYS A 97 -15.86 1.02 -23.27
N GLY A 98 -14.67 1.62 -23.24
CA GLY A 98 -13.96 2.11 -24.42
C GLY A 98 -12.54 1.58 -24.50
N PRO A 99 -11.85 1.83 -25.63
CA PRO A 99 -10.46 1.43 -25.79
C PRO A 99 -9.55 2.06 -24.73
N ILE A 100 -8.63 1.26 -24.21
CA ILE A 100 -7.55 1.66 -23.30
C ILE A 100 -6.23 1.20 -23.92
N ASP A 101 -5.30 2.11 -24.14
CA ASP A 101 -3.96 1.78 -24.61
C ASP A 101 -3.15 1.14 -23.47
N ALA A 102 -2.58 -0.05 -23.71
CA ALA A 102 -1.90 -0.83 -22.68
C ALA A 102 -0.49 -0.31 -22.36
N ILE A 103 0.09 0.48 -23.28
CA ILE A 103 1.45 1.02 -23.16
C ILE A 103 1.40 2.45 -22.59
N THR A 104 0.57 3.33 -23.14
CA THR A 104 0.48 4.74 -22.69
C THR A 104 -0.46 4.92 -21.49
N GLY A 105 -1.38 3.98 -21.28
CA GLY A 105 -2.43 4.09 -20.27
C GLY A 105 -3.50 5.13 -20.61
N GLU A 106 -3.53 5.63 -21.84
CA GLU A 106 -4.57 6.54 -22.32
C GLU A 106 -5.88 5.77 -22.57
N ALA A 107 -7.03 6.43 -22.35
CA ALA A 107 -8.34 5.83 -22.60
C ALA A 107 -9.26 6.76 -23.37
N ARG A 108 -10.23 6.17 -24.08
CA ARG A 108 -11.26 6.92 -24.83
C ARG A 108 -12.17 7.75 -23.92
N TYR A 109 -12.52 7.21 -22.75
CA TYR A 109 -13.49 7.80 -21.83
C TYR A 109 -12.85 8.43 -20.59
N SER A 110 -11.60 8.90 -20.66
CA SER A 110 -10.91 9.55 -19.54
C SER A 110 -11.65 10.77 -18.96
N LEU A 111 -11.44 11.08 -17.67
CA LEU A 111 -11.71 12.40 -17.07
C LEU A 111 -10.51 13.35 -17.13
N SER A 112 -9.31 12.80 -17.32
CA SER A 112 -8.07 13.56 -17.47
C SER A 112 -7.78 13.80 -18.95
N GLU A 113 -7.55 15.06 -19.33
CA GLU A 113 -7.15 15.41 -20.69
C GLU A 113 -5.81 14.76 -21.08
N ASP A 114 -4.86 14.67 -20.15
CA ASP A 114 -3.52 14.11 -20.39
C ASP A 114 -3.55 12.60 -20.67
N LYS A 115 -4.63 11.93 -20.28
CA LYS A 115 -4.83 10.49 -20.49
C LYS A 115 -5.95 10.19 -21.49
N LEU A 116 -6.33 11.16 -22.31
CA LEU A 116 -7.37 11.00 -23.32
C LEU A 116 -6.75 10.56 -24.67
N ILE A 117 -7.27 9.48 -25.25
CA ILE A 117 -6.84 9.05 -26.60
C ILE A 117 -7.26 10.10 -27.64
N ARG A 118 -6.25 10.66 -28.34
CA ARG A 118 -6.40 11.67 -29.40
C ARG A 118 -6.40 11.09 -30.83
N GLN A 119 -6.39 9.77 -30.96
CA GLN A 119 -6.46 9.10 -32.25
C GLN A 119 -7.85 8.50 -32.48
N GLN A 120 -8.25 8.36 -33.74
CA GLN A 120 -9.47 7.64 -34.08
C GLN A 120 -9.17 6.15 -33.99
N ILE A 121 -9.84 5.47 -33.05
CA ILE A 121 -9.75 4.03 -32.86
C ILE A 121 -11.11 3.44 -33.19
N ASP A 122 -11.17 2.62 -34.23
CA ASP A 122 -12.34 1.84 -34.57
C ASP A 122 -12.35 0.57 -33.72
N TYR A 123 -13.43 0.35 -32.97
CA TYR A 123 -13.57 -0.79 -32.09
C TYR A 123 -15.01 -1.32 -32.11
N LYS A 124 -15.14 -2.61 -31.79
CA LYS A 124 -16.40 -3.33 -31.67
C LYS A 124 -16.44 -3.97 -30.29
N GLN A 125 -17.58 -3.85 -29.62
CA GLN A 125 -17.82 -4.57 -28.39
C GLN A 125 -18.20 -6.01 -28.70
N LEU A 126 -17.50 -6.95 -28.07
CA LEU A 126 -17.83 -8.37 -28.06
C LEU A 126 -18.58 -8.63 -26.75
N VAL A 127 -19.85 -8.99 -26.85
CA VAL A 127 -20.81 -9.03 -25.74
C VAL A 127 -20.85 -10.40 -25.07
N LYS A 128 -20.47 -11.46 -25.79
CA LYS A 128 -20.44 -12.83 -25.28
C LYS A 128 -19.06 -13.46 -25.48
N VAL A 129 -18.19 -13.31 -24.49
CA VAL A 129 -17.05 -14.20 -24.30
C VAL A 129 -17.39 -15.09 -23.10
N LEU A 130 -17.59 -16.38 -23.36
CA LEU A 130 -17.99 -17.35 -22.34
C LEU A 130 -16.73 -17.86 -21.66
N VAL A 131 -16.61 -17.70 -20.35
CA VAL A 131 -15.48 -18.22 -19.58
C VAL A 131 -15.85 -19.54 -18.95
N LEU A 132 -15.09 -20.60 -19.24
CA LEU A 132 -15.20 -21.85 -18.49
C LEU A 132 -14.37 -21.78 -17.22
N ILE A 133 -15.05 -21.92 -16.09
CA ILE A 133 -14.43 -22.09 -14.77
C ILE A 133 -14.15 -23.59 -14.60
N PRO A 134 -12.89 -24.05 -14.57
CA PRO A 134 -12.59 -25.45 -14.26
C PRO A 134 -13.13 -25.77 -12.86
N SER A 135 -13.88 -26.86 -12.72
CA SER A 135 -14.39 -27.35 -11.44
C SER A 135 -13.25 -27.47 -10.44
N GLY A 136 -13.18 -26.53 -9.50
CA GLY A 136 -12.02 -26.29 -8.63
C GLY A 136 -11.93 -24.86 -8.07
N ALA A 137 -12.68 -23.92 -8.66
CA ALA A 137 -12.81 -22.55 -8.14
C ALA A 137 -14.23 -22.26 -7.65
N GLU A 138 -14.72 -23.01 -6.67
CA GLU A 138 -15.77 -22.49 -5.78
C GLU A 138 -15.07 -21.74 -4.65
N GLY A 139 -15.31 -20.43 -4.55
CA GLY A 139 -14.89 -19.64 -3.39
C GLY A 139 -15.51 -20.20 -2.10
N PRO A 140 -14.93 -19.90 -0.93
CA PRO A 140 -15.46 -20.42 0.33
C PRO A 140 -16.90 -19.91 0.54
N PRO A 141 -17.85 -20.76 0.98
CA PRO A 141 -19.14 -20.28 1.41
C PRO A 141 -18.96 -19.44 2.68
N PHE A 142 -19.68 -18.33 2.74
CA PHE A 142 -19.80 -17.47 3.92
C PHE A 142 -19.97 -18.32 5.20
N ARG A 143 -19.02 -18.19 6.13
CA ARG A 143 -19.25 -18.43 7.56
C ARG A 143 -18.58 -17.35 8.38
N THR A 144 -19.42 -16.60 9.09
CA THR A 144 -19.06 -15.77 10.24
C THR A 144 -18.62 -16.65 11.42
N GLU A 145 -17.65 -16.13 12.17
CA GLU A 145 -17.11 -16.53 13.50
C GLU A 145 -15.81 -17.39 13.55
N PRO A 146 -14.90 -17.11 14.51
CA PRO A 146 -13.50 -17.51 14.44
C PRO A 146 -13.15 -18.69 15.37
N LEU A 147 -12.36 -19.66 14.92
CA LEU A 147 -11.65 -20.57 15.84
C LEU A 147 -10.27 -21.02 15.32
N ASN A 148 -9.28 -20.60 16.10
CA ASN A 148 -8.05 -21.25 16.54
C ASN A 148 -7.15 -22.10 15.63
N LEU A 149 -5.86 -21.79 15.81
CA LEU A 149 -4.65 -22.37 15.27
C LEU A 149 -4.45 -23.85 15.67
N ASN A 150 -4.17 -24.72 14.70
CA ASN A 150 -3.14 -25.79 14.71
C ASN A 150 -3.47 -26.90 13.69
N SER A 151 -2.82 -26.89 12.53
CA SER A 151 -2.22 -28.07 11.86
C SER A 151 -1.88 -27.76 10.39
N PHE A 152 -0.59 -27.84 10.06
CA PHE A 152 -0.11 -27.94 8.68
C PHE A 152 -0.22 -29.41 8.24
N THR A 153 -1.02 -29.74 7.22
CA THR A 153 -0.64 -30.70 6.16
C THR A 153 -1.55 -30.62 4.92
N THR A 154 -0.88 -30.62 3.77
CA THR A 154 -1.24 -30.85 2.37
C THR A 154 -2.43 -31.78 2.02
N LEU A 155 -3.05 -31.47 0.86
CA LEU A 155 -3.93 -32.26 -0.03
C LEU A 155 -5.30 -32.70 0.52
N MET A 156 -6.38 -32.18 -0.07
CA MET A 156 -7.59 -32.96 -0.38
C MET A 156 -8.24 -32.45 -1.67
N CYS A 157 -8.44 -33.39 -2.60
CA CYS A 157 -9.17 -33.28 -3.85
C CYS A 157 -10.51 -34.03 -3.72
N ILE A 158 -11.56 -33.44 -4.30
CA ILE A 158 -12.83 -34.02 -4.81
C ILE A 158 -13.90 -34.41 -3.74
N PRO A 159 -15.18 -34.09 -4.00
CA PRO A 159 -16.14 -35.16 -4.31
C PRO A 159 -17.01 -34.88 -5.57
N PRO A 160 -17.74 -35.90 -6.05
CA PRO A 160 -18.14 -36.10 -7.45
C PRO A 160 -19.60 -35.71 -7.76
N GLU A 161 -19.93 -35.83 -9.05
CA GLU A 161 -21.27 -35.78 -9.70
C GLU A 161 -21.70 -34.40 -10.29
N GLY A 162 -21.68 -34.34 -11.64
CA GLY A 162 -22.31 -33.41 -12.63
C GLY A 162 -22.62 -31.95 -12.23
N GLU A 163 -22.21 -30.91 -12.96
CA GLU A 163 -22.23 -30.70 -14.42
C GLU A 163 -21.03 -29.84 -14.91
N ALA A 164 -20.78 -29.87 -16.22
CA ALA A 164 -19.68 -29.18 -16.88
C ALA A 164 -19.77 -27.64 -16.75
N GLY A 165 -18.66 -27.02 -16.31
CA GLY A 165 -18.24 -25.64 -16.51
C GLY A 165 -19.32 -24.56 -16.63
N THR A 166 -19.56 -23.82 -15.54
CA THR A 166 -20.39 -22.60 -15.56
C THR A 166 -19.82 -21.58 -16.55
N GLU A 167 -20.61 -21.22 -17.56
CA GLU A 167 -20.25 -20.20 -18.55
C GLU A 167 -20.66 -18.81 -18.04
N VAL A 168 -19.69 -17.91 -17.88
CA VAL A 168 -19.96 -16.52 -17.49
C VAL A 168 -19.79 -15.60 -18.71
N PRO A 169 -20.82 -14.82 -19.11
CA PRO A 169 -20.69 -13.88 -20.22
C PRO A 169 -19.93 -12.62 -19.78
N VAL A 170 -18.83 -12.32 -20.47
CA VAL A 170 -18.00 -11.13 -20.21
C VAL A 170 -17.97 -10.21 -21.42
N LYS A 171 -18.10 -8.90 -21.17
CA LYS A 171 -18.02 -7.85 -22.19
C LYS A 171 -16.58 -7.41 -22.37
N VAL A 172 -16.07 -7.52 -23.59
CA VAL A 172 -14.71 -7.10 -23.97
C VAL A 172 -14.75 -6.32 -25.29
N LEU A 173 -13.65 -5.71 -25.67
CA LEU A 173 -13.49 -5.01 -26.94
C LEU A 173 -12.56 -5.81 -27.85
N ASN A 174 -12.82 -5.80 -29.15
CA ASN A 174 -11.93 -6.44 -30.12
C ASN A 174 -10.51 -5.83 -30.10
N CYS A 175 -10.38 -4.59 -29.66
CA CYS A 175 -9.12 -3.89 -29.51
C CYS A 175 -8.47 -4.05 -28.12
N ASP A 176 -9.02 -4.88 -27.22
CA ASP A 176 -8.33 -5.17 -25.95
C ASP A 176 -7.14 -6.11 -26.22
N THR A 177 -6.04 -5.90 -25.49
CA THR A 177 -4.92 -6.86 -25.45
C THR A 177 -5.32 -8.15 -24.72
N VAL A 178 -4.53 -9.22 -24.88
CA VAL A 178 -4.79 -10.49 -24.20
C VAL A 178 -4.78 -10.31 -22.68
N THR A 179 -3.85 -9.53 -22.13
CA THR A 179 -3.82 -9.25 -20.69
C THR A 179 -5.03 -8.42 -20.22
N GLN A 180 -5.44 -7.40 -20.97
CA GLN A 180 -6.66 -6.64 -20.66
C GLN A 180 -7.91 -7.53 -20.66
N VAL A 181 -7.98 -8.49 -21.58
CA VAL A 181 -9.06 -9.49 -21.60
C VAL A 181 -8.98 -10.36 -20.35
N LYS A 182 -7.82 -10.94 -20.02
CA LYS A 182 -7.65 -11.75 -18.81
C LYS A 182 -8.10 -11.01 -17.55
N ASP A 183 -7.72 -9.74 -17.39
CA ASP A 183 -8.15 -8.92 -16.25
C ASP A 183 -9.68 -8.76 -16.19
N LYS A 184 -10.33 -8.43 -17.33
CA LYS A 184 -11.79 -8.32 -17.41
C LYS A 184 -12.49 -9.66 -17.10
N LEU A 185 -11.93 -10.78 -17.54
CA LEU A 185 -12.45 -12.12 -17.23
C LEU A 185 -12.29 -12.43 -15.73
N LEU A 186 -11.13 -12.14 -15.15
CA LEU A 186 -10.86 -12.32 -13.71
C LEU A 186 -11.82 -11.48 -12.86
N ASP A 187 -12.09 -10.24 -13.24
CA ASP A 187 -13.06 -9.38 -12.56
C ASP A 187 -14.50 -9.94 -12.60
N ALA A 188 -14.87 -10.58 -13.71
CA ALA A 188 -16.20 -11.17 -13.87
C ALA A 188 -16.34 -12.49 -13.12
N VAL A 189 -15.35 -13.38 -13.23
CA VAL A 189 -15.35 -14.72 -12.61
C VAL A 189 -15.18 -14.63 -11.09
N TYR A 190 -14.26 -13.80 -10.62
CA TYR A 190 -13.96 -13.63 -9.19
C TYR A 190 -14.70 -12.44 -8.58
N LYS A 191 -15.87 -12.10 -9.13
CA LYS A 191 -16.72 -11.03 -8.60
C LYS A 191 -17.14 -11.36 -7.17
N GLY A 192 -16.76 -10.51 -6.22
CA GLY A 192 -17.01 -10.70 -4.78
C GLY A 192 -15.83 -11.22 -3.98
N ILE A 193 -14.75 -11.66 -4.64
CA ILE A 193 -13.50 -12.04 -3.97
C ILE A 193 -12.56 -10.82 -3.92
N PRO A 194 -11.89 -10.52 -2.80
CA PRO A 194 -10.92 -9.42 -2.70
C PRO A 194 -9.77 -9.56 -3.73
N PHE A 195 -9.25 -8.44 -4.25
CA PHE A 195 -8.30 -8.48 -5.37
C PHE A 195 -7.03 -9.29 -5.06
N SER A 196 -6.45 -9.14 -3.87
CA SER A 196 -5.23 -9.84 -3.45
C SER A 196 -5.36 -11.37 -3.37
N GLN A 197 -6.59 -11.89 -3.33
CA GLN A 197 -6.88 -13.33 -3.24
C GLN A 197 -7.13 -13.97 -4.61
N ARG A 198 -7.14 -13.18 -5.68
CA ARG A 198 -7.40 -13.66 -7.05
C ARG A 198 -6.11 -14.11 -7.74
N PRO A 199 -6.19 -15.05 -8.69
CA PRO A 199 -5.08 -15.30 -9.61
C PRO A 199 -4.69 -14.02 -10.36
N GLN A 200 -3.41 -13.83 -10.60
CA GLN A 200 -2.94 -12.71 -11.43
C GLN A 200 -3.05 -13.09 -12.91
N ALA A 201 -3.27 -12.11 -13.79
CA ALA A 201 -3.32 -12.35 -15.22
C ALA A 201 -2.04 -13.03 -15.75
N ASP A 202 -0.88 -12.73 -15.16
CA ASP A 202 0.41 -13.32 -15.54
C ASP A 202 0.52 -14.82 -15.24
N ASP A 203 -0.24 -15.32 -14.26
CA ASP A 203 -0.28 -16.73 -13.88
C ASP A 203 -1.29 -17.55 -14.71
N MET A 204 -2.05 -16.87 -15.58
CA MET A 204 -3.14 -17.45 -16.36
C MET A 204 -2.85 -17.37 -17.86
N ASP A 205 -3.15 -18.45 -18.57
CA ASP A 205 -3.25 -18.52 -20.01
C ASP A 205 -4.70 -18.29 -20.45
N LEU A 206 -4.87 -17.54 -21.54
CA LEU A 206 -6.17 -17.36 -22.18
C LEU A 206 -6.31 -18.38 -23.31
N GLU A 207 -7.14 -19.39 -23.12
CA GLU A 207 -7.41 -20.42 -24.12
C GLU A 207 -8.67 -20.09 -24.91
N TRP A 208 -8.55 -19.88 -26.21
CA TRP A 208 -9.68 -19.77 -27.13
C TRP A 208 -10.09 -21.14 -27.66
N ARG A 209 -11.36 -21.52 -27.47
CA ARG A 209 -11.92 -22.81 -27.86
C ARG A 209 -12.77 -22.67 -29.12
N GLN A 210 -12.25 -23.12 -30.26
CA GLN A 210 -12.98 -23.17 -31.53
C GLN A 210 -13.58 -24.56 -31.73
N GLY A 211 -14.87 -24.72 -31.41
CA GLY A 211 -15.55 -26.01 -31.49
C GLY A 211 -15.07 -27.00 -30.42
N ARG A 212 -15.25 -28.32 -30.66
CA ARG A 212 -14.94 -29.37 -29.66
C ARG A 212 -13.46 -29.75 -29.54
N LEU A 213 -12.66 -29.50 -30.58
CA LEU A 213 -11.31 -30.07 -30.70
C LEU A 213 -10.19 -29.02 -30.74
N THR A 214 -10.44 -27.81 -31.24
CA THR A 214 -9.40 -26.80 -31.43
C THR A 214 -9.29 -25.89 -30.22
N ARG A 215 -8.11 -25.86 -29.60
CA ARG A 215 -7.79 -24.98 -28.46
C ARG A 215 -6.52 -24.20 -28.80
N ILE A 216 -6.58 -22.87 -28.69
CA ILE A 216 -5.48 -21.98 -29.03
C ILE A 216 -5.18 -21.10 -27.82
N ILE A 217 -3.94 -21.09 -27.36
CA ILE A 217 -3.52 -20.17 -26.30
C ILE A 217 -3.20 -18.82 -26.94
N LEU A 218 -3.86 -17.76 -26.46
CA LEU A 218 -3.63 -16.39 -26.88
C LEU A 218 -2.62 -15.74 -25.93
N GLN A 219 -1.71 -14.94 -26.46
CA GLN A 219 -0.67 -14.23 -25.70
C GLN A 219 -0.51 -12.80 -26.22
N ASP A 220 -0.07 -11.87 -25.37
CA ASP A 220 0.19 -10.49 -25.79
C ASP A 220 1.29 -10.41 -26.86
N GLU A 221 2.24 -11.35 -26.82
CA GLU A 221 3.28 -11.56 -27.84
C GLU A 221 3.42 -13.06 -28.11
N ASP A 222 3.35 -13.44 -29.38
CA ASP A 222 3.66 -14.78 -29.88
C ASP A 222 4.33 -14.72 -31.28
N VAL A 223 4.52 -15.89 -31.91
CA VAL A 223 5.12 -15.99 -33.25
C VAL A 223 4.34 -15.29 -34.36
N THR A 224 3.08 -14.92 -34.11
CA THR A 224 2.20 -14.24 -35.07
C THR A 224 2.20 -12.71 -34.87
N THR A 225 2.90 -12.21 -33.85
CA THR A 225 2.96 -10.78 -33.51
C THR A 225 3.44 -9.95 -34.69
N LYS A 226 2.71 -8.87 -34.99
CA LYS A 226 3.06 -7.97 -36.10
C LYS A 226 4.21 -7.06 -35.71
N ILE A 227 5.29 -7.12 -36.48
CA ILE A 227 6.46 -6.25 -36.38
C ILE A 227 6.51 -5.38 -37.65
N GLU A 228 6.46 -4.07 -37.46
CA GLU A 228 6.55 -3.06 -38.52
C GLU A 228 7.75 -2.16 -38.24
N SER A 229 8.82 -2.30 -39.04
CA SER A 229 10.10 -1.61 -38.80
C SER A 229 10.61 -1.89 -37.38
N ASP A 230 10.82 -0.85 -36.56
CA ASP A 230 11.27 -0.97 -35.17
C ASP A 230 10.10 -1.10 -34.18
N TRP A 231 8.87 -1.30 -34.63
CA TRP A 231 7.68 -1.31 -33.77
C TRP A 231 7.00 -2.68 -33.73
N LYS A 232 6.85 -3.22 -32.52
CA LYS A 232 6.13 -4.47 -32.27
C LYS A 232 4.76 -4.15 -31.67
N ARG A 233 3.68 -4.61 -32.30
CA ARG A 233 2.31 -4.35 -31.84
C ARG A 233 1.84 -5.47 -30.91
N LEU A 234 1.35 -5.13 -29.72
CA LEU A 234 0.71 -6.12 -28.84
C LEU A 234 -0.49 -6.77 -29.51
N ASN A 235 -0.62 -8.09 -29.35
CA ASN A 235 -1.71 -8.87 -29.89
C ASN A 235 -3.04 -8.54 -29.19
N THR A 236 -4.10 -8.43 -29.99
CA THR A 236 -5.46 -8.13 -29.52
C THR A 236 -6.43 -9.22 -29.94
N LEU A 237 -7.66 -9.20 -29.42
CA LEU A 237 -8.70 -10.13 -29.89
C LEU A 237 -8.97 -10.00 -31.41
N ALA A 238 -8.86 -8.80 -31.97
CA ALA A 238 -8.98 -8.57 -33.40
C ALA A 238 -7.82 -9.19 -34.20
N HIS A 239 -6.60 -9.23 -33.64
CA HIS A 239 -5.45 -9.91 -34.26
C HIS A 239 -5.73 -11.39 -34.50
N TYR A 240 -6.29 -12.06 -33.48
CA TYR A 240 -6.69 -13.47 -33.56
C TYR A 240 -8.05 -13.69 -34.23
N GLN A 241 -8.74 -12.62 -34.65
CA GLN A 241 -10.08 -12.69 -35.26
C GLN A 241 -11.13 -13.35 -34.36
N VAL A 242 -11.02 -13.13 -33.05
CA VAL A 242 -12.03 -13.61 -32.09
C VAL A 242 -13.35 -12.91 -32.36
N THR A 243 -14.42 -13.70 -32.47
CA THR A 243 -15.78 -13.23 -32.82
C THR A 243 -16.70 -13.19 -31.60
N ASP A 244 -17.79 -12.44 -31.68
CA ASP A 244 -18.80 -12.40 -30.63
C ASP A 244 -19.44 -13.78 -30.44
N GLY A 245 -19.60 -14.22 -29.19
CA GLY A 245 -20.04 -15.58 -28.84
C GLY A 245 -18.91 -16.59 -28.71
N SER A 246 -17.64 -16.20 -28.89
CA SER A 246 -16.50 -17.11 -28.73
C SER A 246 -16.38 -17.65 -27.30
N LEU A 247 -16.06 -18.94 -27.20
CA LEU A 247 -15.80 -19.63 -25.94
C LEU A 247 -14.31 -19.50 -25.59
N VAL A 248 -14.01 -19.02 -24.39
CA VAL A 248 -12.64 -18.95 -23.87
C VAL A 248 -12.55 -19.60 -22.49
N ALA A 249 -11.34 -19.92 -22.05
CA ALA A 249 -11.09 -20.41 -20.70
C ALA A 249 -9.84 -19.73 -20.14
N LEU A 250 -9.91 -19.40 -18.84
CA LEU A 250 -8.73 -19.05 -18.07
C LEU A 250 -8.13 -20.35 -17.52
N VAL A 251 -6.92 -20.67 -17.95
CA VAL A 251 -6.22 -21.89 -17.53
C VAL A 251 -4.96 -21.50 -16.78
N GLN A 252 -4.67 -22.14 -15.66
CA GLN A 252 -3.45 -21.85 -14.91
C GLN A 252 -2.24 -22.32 -15.71
N LYS A 253 -1.23 -21.43 -15.84
CA LYS A 253 0.01 -21.75 -16.55
C LYS A 253 0.68 -22.96 -15.89
N GLN A 254 0.87 -24.03 -16.65
CA GLN A 254 1.64 -25.16 -16.16
C GLN A 254 3.13 -24.78 -16.17
N VAL A 255 3.67 -24.50 -14.98
CA VAL A 255 5.12 -24.31 -14.81
C VAL A 255 5.81 -25.66 -15.06
N SER A 256 6.28 -25.87 -16.29
CA SER A 256 7.14 -27.01 -16.61
C SER A 256 8.43 -26.88 -15.78
N ALA A 257 8.74 -27.89 -14.96
CA ALA A 257 9.89 -27.93 -14.06
C ALA A 257 11.26 -27.70 -14.73
N TYR A 258 11.31 -27.68 -16.07
CA TYR A 258 12.49 -27.37 -16.88
C TYR A 258 12.93 -25.90 -16.83
N ASN A 259 12.03 -24.94 -16.56
CA ASN A 259 12.39 -23.51 -16.58
C ASN A 259 13.03 -23.00 -15.28
N ILE A 260 13.06 -23.80 -14.20
CA ILE A 260 13.74 -23.44 -12.95
C ILE A 260 15.27 -23.46 -13.12
N ALA A 261 15.79 -24.25 -14.06
CA ALA A 261 17.24 -24.39 -14.28
C ALA A 261 17.85 -23.23 -15.08
N ASN A 262 17.09 -22.58 -15.98
CA ASN A 262 17.61 -21.50 -16.83
C ASN A 262 17.59 -20.11 -16.17
N SER A 263 16.93 -19.95 -15.02
CA SER A 263 16.94 -18.69 -14.26
C SER A 263 18.19 -18.49 -13.38
N PHE A 264 19.07 -19.49 -13.26
CA PHE A 264 20.25 -19.43 -12.38
C PHE A 264 21.59 -19.16 -13.10
N THR A 265 21.60 -18.96 -14.41
CA THR A 265 22.84 -18.88 -15.19
C THR A 265 23.22 -17.49 -15.71
N PHE A 266 22.38 -16.46 -15.52
CA PHE A 266 22.67 -15.10 -16.00
C PHE A 266 22.86 -14.10 -14.85
N THR A 267 23.91 -14.26 -14.04
CA THR A 267 24.40 -13.18 -13.16
C THR A 267 25.87 -13.35 -12.75
N ARG A 268 26.67 -14.11 -13.52
CA ARG A 268 28.08 -14.35 -13.17
C ARG A 268 29.07 -14.09 -14.29
N SER A 269 28.96 -12.94 -14.94
CA SER A 269 30.04 -12.39 -15.75
C SER A 269 29.75 -10.94 -16.16
N LEU A 270 30.17 -9.99 -15.33
CA LEU A 270 30.67 -8.66 -15.71
C LEU A 270 31.23 -7.98 -14.45
N SER A 271 32.48 -8.31 -14.12
CA SER A 271 33.33 -7.48 -13.28
C SER A 271 34.44 -6.92 -14.16
N ARG A 272 34.55 -5.59 -14.25
CA ARG A 272 35.81 -4.82 -14.30
C ARG A 272 35.56 -3.33 -14.55
N TYR A 273 36.50 -2.53 -14.03
CA TYR A 273 36.63 -1.06 -14.04
C TYR A 273 35.84 -0.35 -12.93
N GLY A 274 36.43 0.36 -11.96
CA GLY A 274 37.82 0.62 -11.64
C GLY A 274 37.87 1.37 -10.30
N GLU A 275 38.74 0.92 -9.39
CA GLU A 275 39.17 1.64 -8.18
C GLU A 275 40.45 2.42 -8.51
N PRO A 276 40.68 3.61 -7.94
CA PRO A 276 42.02 4.11 -7.68
C PRO A 276 42.35 4.06 -6.18
N ASP A 277 43.22 3.10 -5.88
CA ASP A 277 44.29 3.05 -4.89
C ASP A 277 44.40 4.15 -3.81
N ARG A 278 44.43 3.72 -2.54
CA ARG A 278 45.45 4.11 -1.55
C ARG A 278 45.54 3.13 -0.36
N SER A 279 46.47 2.18 -0.50
CA SER A 279 47.51 1.76 0.45
C SER A 279 47.30 1.72 1.99
N LEU A 280 47.75 0.57 2.55
CA LEU A 280 48.31 0.29 3.90
C LEU A 280 47.29 0.13 5.05
N GLN A 281 47.15 -1.01 5.76
CA GLN A 281 48.20 -1.82 6.40
C GLN A 281 47.67 -3.21 6.87
N SER A 282 48.59 -4.16 7.01
CA SER A 282 48.54 -5.56 7.49
C SER A 282 47.65 -5.87 8.71
N GLY A 283 47.17 -7.09 8.98
CA GLY A 283 47.44 -8.40 8.39
C GLY A 283 46.79 -9.56 9.20
N LEU A 284 46.82 -10.76 8.60
CA LEU A 284 46.86 -12.12 9.21
C LEU A 284 45.72 -12.48 10.20
N THR A 285 44.82 -13.43 9.96
CA THR A 285 44.96 -14.86 9.59
C THR A 285 43.54 -15.43 9.35
N GLY A 286 43.30 -16.33 8.39
CA GLY A 286 43.23 -17.78 8.67
C GLY A 286 41.89 -18.38 8.22
N ARG A 287 41.90 -19.07 7.06
CA ARG A 287 40.79 -19.84 6.44
C ARG A 287 40.19 -20.90 7.38
N LEU A 288 38.88 -21.13 7.25
CA LEU A 288 38.26 -22.46 7.09
C LEU A 288 36.77 -22.34 6.68
N GLN A 289 36.41 -22.82 5.49
CA GLN A 289 35.03 -23.10 5.06
C GLN A 289 34.53 -24.40 5.73
N PRO A 290 33.20 -24.57 5.94
CA PRO A 290 32.47 -25.57 5.13
C PRO A 290 30.97 -25.17 4.89
N PRO A 291 30.04 -26.11 4.58
CA PRO A 291 29.45 -26.37 3.26
C PRO A 291 28.05 -25.76 3.03
N LYS A 292 27.59 -25.73 1.77
CA LYS A 292 26.24 -25.32 1.36
C LYS A 292 25.25 -26.48 1.45
N SER A 293 24.10 -26.28 2.10
CA SER A 293 22.82 -26.95 1.82
C SER A 293 21.64 -26.27 2.52
N LEU A 294 20.77 -25.65 1.71
CA LEU A 294 19.29 -25.64 1.75
C LEU A 294 18.57 -25.36 3.09
N LEU A 295 17.98 -24.16 3.22
CA LEU A 295 16.51 -23.94 3.30
C LEU A 295 16.15 -22.46 3.56
N ARG A 296 15.35 -21.93 2.63
CA ARG A 296 14.33 -20.86 2.74
C ARG A 296 14.57 -19.71 3.72
N THR A 297 15.17 -18.64 3.21
CA THR A 297 14.93 -17.28 3.72
C THR A 297 13.67 -16.71 3.08
N SER A 298 12.67 -16.47 3.93
CA SER A 298 11.55 -15.57 3.71
C SER A 298 12.06 -14.17 3.35
N SER A 299 11.77 -13.69 2.15
CA SER A 299 11.99 -12.30 1.77
C SER A 299 10.93 -11.42 2.41
N SER A 300 11.42 -10.49 3.23
CA SER A 300 10.71 -9.27 3.64
C SER A 300 10.51 -8.34 2.42
N PRO A 301 9.62 -7.33 2.52
CA PRO A 301 9.23 -6.49 1.39
C PRO A 301 10.41 -5.64 0.93
N ASP A 302 10.73 -5.72 -0.36
CA ASP A 302 11.89 -5.03 -0.91
C ASP A 302 11.77 -3.52 -0.79
N SER A 303 12.86 -2.95 -0.28
CA SER A 303 13.12 -1.53 -0.21
C SER A 303 13.19 -0.89 -1.59
N LEU A 304 12.58 0.28 -1.69
CA LEU A 304 12.52 1.22 -2.81
C LEU A 304 13.89 1.81 -3.22
N ARG A 305 14.89 0.98 -3.53
CA ARG A 305 16.13 1.39 -4.23
C ARG A 305 16.67 0.30 -5.15
N SER A 306 16.00 0.11 -6.28
CA SER A 306 16.62 -0.27 -7.55
C SER A 306 15.69 0.13 -8.70
N ARG A 307 15.66 1.43 -9.02
CA ARG A 307 15.13 1.90 -10.29
C ARG A 307 16.16 1.55 -11.37
N ALA A 308 16.27 0.27 -11.71
CA ALA A 308 16.63 -0.09 -13.06
C ALA A 308 15.37 0.17 -13.92
N PRO A 309 15.50 0.69 -15.15
CA PRO A 309 14.37 0.73 -16.06
C PRO A 309 13.79 -0.69 -16.15
N MET A 310 12.46 -0.83 -16.19
CA MET A 310 11.84 -2.07 -16.64
C MET A 310 12.26 -2.23 -18.11
N ILE A 311 13.41 -2.87 -18.28
CA ILE A 311 13.82 -3.52 -19.49
C ILE A 311 12.77 -4.62 -19.65
N THR A 312 11.81 -4.39 -20.55
CA THR A 312 11.18 -5.48 -21.29
C THR A 312 12.27 -6.50 -21.59
N PRO A 313 12.08 -7.81 -21.35
CA PRO A 313 13.06 -8.83 -21.71
C PRO A 313 13.15 -8.91 -23.24
N ASP A 314 13.73 -7.89 -23.86
CA ASP A 314 14.00 -7.74 -25.28
C ASP A 314 14.78 -6.45 -25.64
N GLN A 315 15.55 -5.82 -24.73
CA GLN A 315 16.54 -4.80 -25.15
C GLN A 315 17.64 -5.38 -26.07
N GLU A 316 17.63 -6.69 -26.32
CA GLU A 316 18.48 -7.33 -27.33
C GLU A 316 17.99 -7.11 -28.78
N THR A 317 16.73 -6.69 -29.02
CA THR A 317 16.18 -6.58 -30.40
C THR A 317 15.93 -5.15 -30.90
N GLY A 318 16.11 -4.11 -30.07
CA GLY A 318 15.96 -2.71 -30.51
C GLY A 318 14.54 -2.27 -30.91
N THR A 319 13.52 -3.13 -30.70
CA THR A 319 12.12 -2.86 -31.08
C THR A 319 11.31 -2.22 -29.95
N LYS A 320 10.49 -1.21 -30.27
CA LYS A 320 9.58 -0.49 -29.35
C LYS A 320 8.18 -1.12 -29.40
N LEU A 321 7.58 -1.38 -28.24
CA LEU A 321 6.22 -1.91 -28.13
C LEU A 321 5.17 -0.80 -28.28
N TRP A 322 4.04 -1.12 -28.92
CA TRP A 322 2.87 -0.24 -29.00
C TRP A 322 1.56 -1.05 -29.03
N HIS A 323 0.44 -0.41 -28.68
CA HIS A 323 -0.89 -1.04 -28.71
C HIS A 323 -1.86 -0.35 -29.68
N LEU A 324 -2.40 0.80 -29.29
CA LEU A 324 -3.35 1.60 -30.06
C LEU A 324 -2.70 2.86 -30.61
N VAL A 325 -1.82 3.48 -29.83
CA VAL A 325 -1.16 4.74 -30.15
C VAL A 325 0.33 4.50 -30.36
N LYS A 326 0.84 4.84 -31.55
CA LYS A 326 2.29 4.98 -31.80
C LYS A 326 2.71 6.38 -31.41
N ASN A 327 3.49 6.51 -30.33
CA ASN A 327 4.19 7.76 -30.04
C ASN A 327 5.36 7.87 -31.01
N HIS A 328 5.14 8.49 -32.17
CA HIS A 328 6.27 8.94 -32.98
C HIS A 328 7.06 9.94 -32.13
N GLU A 329 8.31 9.61 -31.79
CA GLU A 329 9.26 10.61 -31.33
C GLU A 329 9.24 11.76 -32.33
N HIS A 330 9.15 12.99 -31.82
CA HIS A 330 9.24 14.20 -32.61
C HIS A 330 10.60 14.25 -33.34
N SER A 331 10.67 13.63 -34.51
CA SER A 331 11.65 13.90 -35.55
C SER A 331 10.90 13.92 -36.89
N ASP A 332 10.97 15.08 -37.55
CA ASP A 332 10.51 15.36 -38.91
C ASP A 332 9.00 15.53 -39.14
N GLN A 333 8.45 16.64 -38.62
CA GLN A 333 7.35 17.30 -39.34
C GLN A 333 7.92 17.95 -40.61
N ARG A 334 7.85 17.23 -41.73
CA ARG A 334 7.63 17.88 -43.03
C ARG A 334 6.16 18.30 -43.06
N GLU A 335 5.94 19.62 -43.11
CA GLU A 335 4.64 20.22 -43.36
C GLU A 335 4.00 19.59 -44.60
N GLY A 336 2.90 18.86 -44.44
CA GLY A 336 2.23 18.26 -45.58
C GLY A 336 0.94 17.52 -45.28
N ASP A 337 0.83 16.80 -44.17
CA ASP A 337 -0.33 15.95 -43.95
C ASP A 337 -1.32 16.57 -42.95
N ARG A 338 -2.38 17.17 -43.51
CA ARG A 338 -3.53 17.76 -42.79
C ARG A 338 -4.44 16.68 -42.19
N GLY A 339 -3.88 15.66 -41.52
CA GLY A 339 -4.62 14.54 -40.94
C GLY A 339 -4.74 14.54 -39.41
N SER A 340 -3.91 15.29 -38.67
CA SER A 340 -3.74 15.13 -37.21
C SER A 340 -4.11 16.37 -36.38
N LYS A 341 -5.11 17.13 -36.83
CA LYS A 341 -5.77 18.17 -36.02
C LYS A 341 -7.24 17.83 -35.82
N MET A 342 -7.55 16.62 -35.38
CA MET A 342 -8.88 16.36 -34.83
C MET A 342 -9.15 17.38 -33.72
N VAL A 343 -10.23 18.13 -33.91
CA VAL A 343 -10.58 19.37 -33.21
C VAL A 343 -10.59 19.14 -31.70
N SER A 344 -9.90 20.01 -30.94
CA SER A 344 -9.88 20.00 -29.47
C SER A 344 -11.28 19.92 -28.84
N GLU A 345 -12.30 20.41 -29.54
CA GLU A 345 -13.71 20.40 -29.16
C GLU A 345 -14.35 19.00 -29.09
N ILE A 346 -13.96 18.05 -29.95
CA ILE A 346 -14.48 16.66 -29.91
C ILE A 346 -14.00 15.97 -28.62
N TYR A 347 -12.77 16.25 -28.20
CA TYR A 347 -12.19 15.73 -26.96
C TYR A 347 -12.87 16.31 -25.73
N LEU A 348 -13.19 17.60 -25.74
CA LEU A 348 -13.95 18.25 -24.67
C LEU A 348 -15.34 17.60 -24.52
N THR A 349 -16.00 17.27 -25.63
CA THR A 349 -17.31 16.58 -25.61
C THR A 349 -17.21 15.19 -24.96
N ARG A 350 -16.12 14.45 -25.21
CA ARG A 350 -15.87 13.16 -24.55
C ARG A 350 -15.64 13.31 -23.04
N LEU A 351 -14.81 14.28 -22.63
CA LEU A 351 -14.57 14.60 -21.21
C LEU A 351 -15.89 14.96 -20.50
N LEU A 352 -16.72 15.81 -21.13
CA LEU A 352 -18.03 16.21 -20.61
C LEU A 352 -19.00 15.03 -20.50
N ALA A 353 -19.03 14.13 -21.49
CA ALA A 353 -19.87 12.95 -21.46
C ALA A 353 -19.47 11.98 -20.32
N THR A 354 -18.17 11.75 -20.15
CA THR A 354 -17.65 10.96 -19.02
C THR A 354 -18.00 11.62 -17.69
N LYS A 355 -17.75 12.93 -17.54
CA LYS A 355 -18.09 13.69 -16.34
C LYS A 355 -19.58 13.59 -16.01
N GLY A 356 -20.44 13.79 -16.99
CA GLY A 356 -21.90 13.65 -16.81
C GLY A 356 -22.31 12.25 -16.34
N THR A 357 -21.65 11.20 -16.82
CA THR A 357 -21.93 9.81 -16.40
C THR A 357 -21.49 9.55 -14.95
N LEU A 358 -20.37 10.14 -14.53
CA LEU A 358 -19.79 9.93 -13.20
C LEU A 358 -20.30 10.91 -12.14
N GLN A 359 -21.00 11.97 -12.56
CA GLN A 359 -21.40 13.10 -11.72
C GLN A 359 -22.08 12.68 -10.41
N LYS A 360 -23.10 11.81 -10.50
CA LYS A 360 -23.85 11.36 -9.32
C LYS A 360 -22.95 10.71 -8.26
N PHE A 361 -21.98 9.89 -8.67
CA PHE A 361 -21.06 9.22 -7.73
C PHE A 361 -20.10 10.21 -7.06
N VAL A 362 -19.72 11.28 -7.77
CA VAL A 362 -18.93 12.38 -7.19
C VAL A 362 -19.77 13.16 -6.18
N ASP A 363 -21.01 13.49 -6.52
CA ASP A 363 -21.94 14.20 -5.65
C ASP A 363 -22.24 13.40 -4.38
N ASP A 364 -22.61 12.12 -4.51
CA ASP A 364 -22.91 11.22 -3.40
C ASP A 364 -21.72 11.13 -2.42
N LEU A 365 -20.49 11.08 -2.93
CA LEU A 365 -19.27 11.08 -2.12
C LEU A 365 -19.06 12.42 -1.41
N PHE A 366 -19.14 13.54 -2.14
CA PHE A 366 -18.88 14.86 -1.58
C PHE A 366 -19.94 15.24 -0.53
N GLU A 367 -21.21 14.93 -0.80
CA GLU A 367 -22.31 15.15 0.14
C GLU A 367 -22.11 14.32 1.42
N THR A 368 -21.68 13.06 1.30
CA THR A 368 -21.40 12.20 2.46
C THR A 368 -20.23 12.73 3.28
N VAL A 369 -19.16 13.19 2.64
CA VAL A 369 -17.96 13.73 3.31
C VAL A 369 -18.24 15.07 3.98
N PHE A 370 -19.06 15.94 3.37
CA PHE A 370 -19.45 17.24 3.91
C PHE A 370 -20.76 17.23 4.71
N SER A 371 -21.18 16.06 5.21
CA SER A 371 -22.36 15.93 6.07
C SER A 371 -21.98 15.86 7.54
N THR A 372 -22.75 16.56 8.38
CA THR A 372 -22.67 16.46 9.85
C THR A 372 -23.55 15.37 10.44
N ALA A 373 -24.47 14.81 9.64
CA ALA A 373 -25.37 13.73 10.01
C ALA A 373 -25.76 12.96 8.75
N HIS A 374 -25.10 11.82 8.49
CA HIS A 374 -25.40 10.99 7.32
C HIS A 374 -26.07 9.69 7.78
N ARG A 375 -27.26 9.39 7.26
CA ARG A 375 -28.06 8.18 7.60
C ARG A 375 -28.27 7.97 9.12
N GLY A 376 -28.36 9.05 9.89
CA GLY A 376 -28.54 8.99 11.35
C GLY A 376 -27.24 8.81 12.15
N SER A 377 -26.09 8.65 11.50
CA SER A 377 -24.77 8.65 12.14
C SER A 377 -24.32 10.08 12.46
N ALA A 378 -23.85 10.31 13.69
CA ALA A 378 -23.30 11.58 14.13
C ALA A 378 -21.93 11.87 13.50
N LEU A 379 -21.56 13.15 13.41
CA LEU A 379 -20.22 13.58 13.01
C LEU A 379 -19.14 12.88 13.88
N PRO A 380 -18.02 12.43 13.28
CA PRO A 380 -16.90 11.87 14.04
C PRO A 380 -16.37 12.85 15.08
N LEU A 381 -16.26 12.40 16.34
CA LEU A 381 -15.78 13.19 17.48
C LEU A 381 -14.41 13.84 17.20
N ALA A 382 -13.53 13.11 16.51
CA ALA A 382 -12.20 13.57 16.12
C ALA A 382 -12.21 14.87 15.28
N ILE A 383 -13.20 15.03 14.40
CA ILE A 383 -13.31 16.23 13.54
C ILE A 383 -13.69 17.43 14.40
N LYS A 384 -14.75 17.30 15.20
CA LYS A 384 -15.21 18.37 16.10
C LYS A 384 -14.11 18.78 17.07
N TYR A 385 -13.49 17.81 17.75
CA TYR A 385 -12.46 18.06 18.76
C TYR A 385 -11.23 18.78 18.17
N MET A 386 -10.75 18.34 17.00
CA MET A 386 -9.60 18.99 16.37
C MET A 386 -9.94 20.35 15.76
N PHE A 387 -11.17 20.54 15.25
CA PHE A 387 -11.60 21.84 14.72
C PHE A 387 -11.75 22.88 15.82
N ASP A 388 -12.31 22.49 16.98
CA ASP A 388 -12.39 23.35 18.16
C ASP A 388 -10.99 23.73 18.66
N PHE A 389 -10.06 22.76 18.71
CA PHE A 389 -8.66 23.04 19.03
C PHE A 389 -8.04 24.08 18.09
N LEU A 390 -8.25 23.95 16.77
CA LEU A 390 -7.72 24.91 15.80
C LEU A 390 -8.34 26.32 15.95
N ASP A 391 -9.64 26.39 16.26
CA ASP A 391 -10.31 27.65 16.54
C ASP A 391 -9.75 28.31 17.81
N GLU A 392 -9.56 27.55 18.89
CA GLU A 392 -8.93 28.04 20.11
C GLU A 392 -7.49 28.52 19.88
N GLN A 393 -6.71 27.81 19.05
CA GLN A 393 -5.36 28.24 18.70
C GLN A 393 -5.38 29.57 17.92
N ALA A 394 -6.37 29.77 17.05
CA ALA A 394 -6.57 31.03 16.33
C ALA A 394 -6.98 32.16 17.29
N ASP A 395 -7.90 31.90 18.23
CA ASP A 395 -8.35 32.86 19.24
C ASP A 395 -7.22 33.30 20.16
N LYS A 396 -6.41 32.36 20.68
CA LYS A 396 -5.24 32.65 21.53
C LYS A 396 -4.23 33.59 20.87
N ARG A 397 -4.21 33.62 19.53
CA ARG A 397 -3.28 34.42 18.72
C ARG A 397 -3.97 35.60 18.04
N SER A 398 -5.20 35.92 18.45
CA SER A 398 -6.00 37.02 17.93
C SER A 398 -6.19 37.00 16.40
N ILE A 399 -6.26 35.81 15.81
CA ILE A 399 -6.51 35.64 14.38
C ILE A 399 -8.03 35.70 14.13
N THR A 400 -8.50 36.84 13.65
CA THR A 400 -9.91 37.09 13.37
C THR A 400 -10.34 36.75 11.94
N ASP A 401 -9.40 36.57 11.01
CA ASP A 401 -9.69 36.24 9.61
C ASP A 401 -10.28 34.82 9.48
N PRO A 402 -11.56 34.66 9.08
CA PRO A 402 -12.21 33.36 8.94
C PRO A 402 -11.56 32.48 7.87
N ASP A 403 -10.94 33.06 6.84
CA ASP A 403 -10.26 32.30 5.80
C ASP A 403 -9.04 31.56 6.33
N VAL A 404 -8.35 32.12 7.33
CA VAL A 404 -7.20 31.46 7.97
C VAL A 404 -7.67 30.20 8.67
N ARG A 405 -8.75 30.31 9.45
CA ARG A 405 -9.36 29.17 10.16
C ARG A 405 -9.86 28.11 9.17
N HIS A 406 -10.52 28.54 8.10
CA HIS A 406 -10.95 27.65 7.02
C HIS A 406 -9.75 26.89 6.43
N THR A 407 -8.67 27.59 6.12
CA THR A 407 -7.47 26.98 5.52
C THR A 407 -6.83 25.94 6.45
N TRP A 408 -6.81 26.17 7.77
CA TRP A 408 -6.27 25.23 8.75
C TRP A 408 -7.13 23.96 8.88
N LYS A 409 -8.45 24.10 8.73
CA LYS A 409 -9.42 23.00 8.75
C LYS A 409 -9.54 22.24 7.42
N SER A 410 -8.78 22.67 6.41
CA SER A 410 -8.88 22.12 5.06
C SER A 410 -8.74 20.59 5.07
N ASN A 411 -9.62 19.93 4.33
CA ASN A 411 -9.89 18.48 4.37
C ASN A 411 -8.82 17.63 3.66
N TRP A 412 -7.56 17.82 4.01
CA TRP A 412 -6.45 17.16 3.33
C TRP A 412 -6.42 15.64 3.49
N PHE A 413 -6.97 15.12 4.61
CA PHE A 413 -7.14 13.70 4.82
C PHE A 413 -7.96 13.07 3.68
N TRP A 414 -9.08 13.72 3.33
CA TRP A 414 -10.02 13.24 2.32
C TRP A 414 -9.43 13.24 0.91
N VAL A 415 -8.61 14.25 0.55
CA VAL A 415 -7.91 14.27 -0.74
C VAL A 415 -7.05 13.02 -0.92
N ASN A 416 -6.32 12.62 0.11
CA ASN A 416 -5.45 11.43 0.06
C ASN A 416 -6.27 10.15 -0.10
N VAL A 417 -7.38 10.01 0.63
CA VAL A 417 -8.26 8.84 0.56
C VAL A 417 -8.96 8.73 -0.80
N ILE A 418 -9.45 9.84 -1.36
CA ILE A 418 -10.08 9.88 -2.70
C ILE A 418 -9.08 9.47 -3.78
N LYS A 419 -7.84 9.97 -3.70
CA LYS A 419 -6.78 9.62 -4.66
C LYS A 419 -6.31 8.17 -4.51
N ASN A 420 -6.35 7.63 -3.29
CA ASN A 420 -5.79 6.32 -2.96
C ASN A 420 -6.83 5.39 -2.30
N PRO A 421 -7.89 4.99 -3.03
CA PRO A 421 -8.91 4.08 -2.48
C PRO A 421 -8.34 2.70 -2.13
N GLN A 422 -7.20 2.30 -2.70
CA GLN A 422 -6.49 1.07 -2.35
C GLN A 422 -5.91 1.06 -0.92
N PHE A 423 -5.88 2.20 -0.23
CA PHE A 423 -5.56 2.26 1.20
C PHE A 423 -6.73 1.80 2.08
N VAL A 424 -7.96 1.83 1.53
CA VAL A 424 -9.19 1.45 2.24
C VAL A 424 -9.70 0.09 1.78
N PHE A 425 -9.54 -0.23 0.49
CA PHE A 425 -10.08 -1.44 -0.12
C PHE A 425 -8.98 -2.31 -0.75
N ASP A 426 -9.19 -3.63 -0.74
CA ASP A 426 -8.37 -4.58 -1.49
C ASP A 426 -8.75 -4.57 -2.97
N ILE A 427 -8.22 -3.59 -3.69
CA ILE A 427 -8.48 -3.30 -5.10
C ILE A 427 -7.19 -2.98 -5.86
N HIS A 428 -7.21 -3.22 -7.16
CA HIS A 428 -6.14 -2.79 -8.06
C HIS A 428 -6.48 -1.45 -8.74
N LYS A 429 -5.69 -0.42 -8.46
CA LYS A 429 -5.82 0.90 -9.10
C LYS A 429 -4.96 0.98 -10.36
N SER A 430 -5.60 0.91 -11.53
CA SER A 430 -4.93 1.10 -12.83
C SER A 430 -4.50 2.57 -13.05
N SER A 431 -3.55 2.80 -13.97
CA SER A 431 -3.03 4.13 -14.28
C SER A 431 -4.12 5.11 -14.74
N ILE A 432 -5.07 4.66 -15.57
CA ILE A 432 -6.17 5.51 -16.03
C ILE A 432 -7.13 5.87 -14.88
N THR A 433 -7.41 4.91 -13.99
CA THR A 433 -8.27 5.16 -12.83
C THR A 433 -7.62 6.14 -11.86
N ASP A 434 -6.30 6.04 -11.63
CA ASP A 434 -5.53 7.01 -10.85
C ASP A 434 -5.61 8.43 -11.42
N ALA A 435 -5.48 8.58 -12.74
CA ALA A 435 -5.60 9.87 -13.41
C ALA A 435 -7.00 10.49 -13.22
N CYS A 436 -8.06 9.68 -13.36
CA CYS A 436 -9.44 10.11 -13.15
C CYS A 436 -9.72 10.48 -11.68
N LEU A 437 -9.25 9.69 -10.72
CA LEU A 437 -9.38 10.00 -9.28
C LEU A 437 -8.61 11.26 -8.90
N SER A 438 -7.47 11.53 -9.56
CA SER A 438 -6.71 12.77 -9.36
C SER A 438 -7.49 14.01 -9.80
N VAL A 439 -8.25 13.91 -10.90
CA VAL A 439 -9.17 14.99 -11.33
C VAL A 439 -10.25 15.24 -10.27
N VAL A 440 -10.90 14.18 -9.77
CA VAL A 440 -11.93 14.30 -8.72
C VAL A 440 -11.35 14.87 -7.41
N ALA A 441 -10.16 14.40 -6.99
CA ALA A 441 -9.48 14.90 -5.81
C ALA A 441 -9.10 16.39 -5.93
N GLN A 442 -8.70 16.84 -7.13
CA GLN A 442 -8.46 18.25 -7.38
C GLN A 442 -9.76 19.08 -7.30
N THR A 443 -10.86 18.57 -7.85
CA THR A 443 -12.18 19.21 -7.72
C THR A 443 -12.62 19.34 -6.25
N PHE A 444 -12.41 18.28 -5.45
CA PHE A 444 -12.68 18.30 -4.01
C PHE A 444 -11.88 19.39 -3.29
N MET A 445 -10.61 19.52 -3.63
CA MET A 445 -9.70 20.53 -3.07
C MET A 445 -10.07 21.95 -3.49
N ASP A 446 -10.43 22.15 -4.76
CA ASP A 446 -10.90 23.44 -5.27
C ASP A 446 -12.20 23.87 -4.57
N SER A 447 -13.04 22.90 -4.18
CA SER A 447 -14.26 23.12 -3.39
C SER A 447 -13.97 23.55 -1.94
N CYS A 448 -12.82 23.15 -1.38
CA CYS A 448 -12.36 23.58 -0.05
C CYS A 448 -11.54 24.88 -0.08
N SER A 449 -11.36 25.51 -1.26
CA SER A 449 -10.55 26.72 -1.36
C SER A 449 -11.38 27.97 -1.08
N THR A 450 -10.84 28.89 -0.28
CA THR A 450 -11.40 30.23 -0.09
C THR A 450 -11.11 31.18 -1.25
N SER A 451 -10.18 30.83 -2.15
CA SER A 451 -9.84 31.67 -3.30
C SER A 451 -10.96 31.70 -4.36
N GLU A 452 -11.14 32.86 -5.00
CA GLU A 452 -12.01 32.97 -6.18
C GLU A 452 -11.60 31.98 -7.28
N HIS A 453 -12.59 31.36 -7.91
CA HIS A 453 -12.38 30.45 -9.02
C HIS A 453 -12.29 31.25 -10.33
N ARG A 454 -11.10 31.81 -10.60
CA ARG A 454 -10.85 32.58 -11.83
C ARG A 454 -10.63 31.61 -12.99
N LEU A 455 -11.54 31.64 -13.94
CA LEU A 455 -11.50 30.85 -15.16
C LEU A 455 -11.06 31.71 -16.33
N GLY A 456 -10.09 31.20 -17.09
CA GLY A 456 -9.57 31.81 -18.30
C GLY A 456 -9.29 30.74 -19.35
N LYS A 457 -8.89 31.17 -20.55
CA LYS A 457 -8.58 30.25 -21.66
C LYS A 457 -7.44 29.29 -21.34
N ASP A 458 -6.51 29.69 -20.48
CA ASP A 458 -5.36 28.88 -20.05
C ASP A 458 -5.63 28.10 -18.75
N SER A 459 -6.88 28.04 -18.29
CA SER A 459 -7.22 27.24 -17.11
C SER A 459 -7.10 25.74 -17.42
N PRO A 460 -6.50 24.95 -16.52
CA PRO A 460 -6.44 23.50 -16.67
C PRO A 460 -7.81 22.86 -16.92
N SER A 461 -7.85 21.84 -17.77
CA SER A 461 -9.11 21.23 -18.22
C SER A 461 -9.94 20.64 -17.08
N ASN A 462 -9.32 20.08 -16.04
CA ASN A 462 -10.02 19.63 -14.84
C ASN A 462 -10.76 20.78 -14.11
N LYS A 463 -10.21 21.99 -14.10
CA LYS A 463 -10.88 23.17 -13.51
C LYS A 463 -12.07 23.60 -14.36
N LEU A 464 -11.91 23.59 -15.69
CA LEU A 464 -13.00 23.92 -16.61
C LEU A 464 -14.15 22.90 -16.54
N LEU A 465 -13.81 21.62 -16.35
CA LEU A 465 -14.75 20.50 -16.37
C LEU A 465 -15.77 20.55 -15.23
N TYR A 466 -15.36 21.02 -14.04
CA TYR A 466 -16.21 21.12 -12.84
C TYR A 466 -16.55 22.56 -12.44
N ALA A 467 -16.15 23.56 -13.24
CA ALA A 467 -16.34 24.98 -12.99
C ALA A 467 -17.75 25.37 -12.51
N LYS A 468 -18.79 24.75 -13.08
CA LYS A 468 -20.19 25.05 -12.74
C LYS A 468 -20.64 24.43 -11.42
N ASP A 469 -19.98 23.36 -10.96
CA ASP A 469 -20.34 22.62 -9.76
C ASP A 469 -19.61 23.15 -8.51
N ILE A 470 -18.39 23.68 -8.68
CA ILE A 470 -17.56 24.22 -7.59
C ILE A 470 -18.32 25.20 -6.67
N PRO A 471 -19.10 26.19 -7.15
CA PRO A 471 -19.83 27.09 -6.27
C PRO A 471 -20.82 26.35 -5.34
N ASN A 472 -21.48 25.30 -5.84
CA ASN A 472 -22.40 24.50 -5.04
C ASN A 472 -21.63 23.73 -3.97
N TYR A 473 -20.51 23.08 -4.32
CA TYR A 473 -19.68 22.37 -3.35
C TYR A 473 -19.08 23.30 -2.30
N LYS A 474 -18.66 24.51 -2.68
CA LYS A 474 -18.22 25.54 -1.71
C LYS A 474 -19.31 25.86 -0.69
N SER A 475 -20.56 25.99 -1.14
CA SER A 475 -21.69 26.22 -0.22
C SER A 475 -21.90 25.06 0.77
N TRP A 476 -21.64 23.81 0.34
CA TRP A 476 -21.69 22.64 1.23
C TRP A 476 -20.57 22.68 2.26
N VAL A 477 -19.33 23.02 1.86
CA VAL A 477 -18.18 23.15 2.76
C VAL A 477 -18.40 24.26 3.79
N GLU A 478 -18.88 25.42 3.35
CA GLU A 478 -19.21 26.54 4.25
C GLU A 478 -20.29 26.16 5.26
N ARG A 479 -21.33 25.45 4.81
CA ARG A 479 -22.37 24.91 5.70
C ARG A 479 -21.78 23.90 6.68
N TYR A 480 -20.97 22.96 6.21
CA TYR A 480 -20.34 21.93 7.02
C TYR A 480 -19.53 22.54 8.16
N TYR A 481 -18.61 23.47 7.87
CA TYR A 481 -17.81 24.11 8.91
C TYR A 481 -18.63 24.96 9.88
N ARG A 482 -19.65 25.66 9.38
CA ARG A 482 -20.57 26.43 10.23
C ARG A 482 -21.37 25.53 11.17
N ASP A 483 -21.88 24.41 10.67
CA ASP A 483 -22.72 23.51 11.45
C ASP A 483 -21.89 22.78 12.53
N ILE A 484 -20.63 22.42 12.25
CA ILE A 484 -19.68 21.88 13.25
C ILE A 484 -19.34 22.90 14.32
N SER A 485 -19.12 24.16 13.94
CA SER A 485 -18.82 25.23 14.89
C SER A 485 -19.97 25.46 15.89
N LYS A 486 -21.23 25.25 15.45
CA LYS A 486 -22.41 25.35 16.32
C LYS A 486 -22.64 24.13 17.22
N MET A 487 -21.97 23.01 16.98
CA MET A 487 -22.08 21.83 17.84
C MET A 487 -21.50 22.09 19.23
N PRO A 488 -22.05 21.46 20.28
CA PRO A 488 -21.47 21.56 21.62
C PRO A 488 -20.00 21.10 21.61
N SER A 489 -19.17 21.80 22.38
CA SER A 489 -17.77 21.42 22.58
C SER A 489 -17.69 20.06 23.26
N ILE A 490 -16.76 19.22 22.83
CA ILE A 490 -16.50 17.92 23.44
C ILE A 490 -15.57 18.14 24.64
N SER A 491 -15.92 17.61 25.81
CA SER A 491 -15.06 17.70 26.99
C SER A 491 -13.82 16.82 26.81
N ASP A 492 -12.68 17.22 27.40
CA ASP A 492 -11.47 16.40 27.39
C ASP A 492 -11.73 15.00 27.99
N GLN A 493 -12.56 14.92 29.05
CA GLN A 493 -12.93 13.66 29.67
C GLN A 493 -13.67 12.71 28.71
N ASP A 494 -14.63 13.22 27.94
CA ASP A 494 -15.37 12.40 26.96
C ASP A 494 -14.47 11.96 25.80
N MET A 495 -13.59 12.86 25.33
CA MET A 495 -12.64 12.55 24.28
C MET A 495 -11.62 11.51 24.74
N ASP A 496 -11.11 11.62 25.97
CA ASP A 496 -10.16 10.67 26.55
C ASP A 496 -10.82 9.29 26.72
N ALA A 497 -12.07 9.24 27.19
CA ALA A 497 -12.83 7.98 27.26
C ALA A 497 -12.96 7.31 25.88
N TYR A 498 -13.25 8.10 24.84
CA TYR A 498 -13.29 7.60 23.46
C TYR A 498 -11.91 7.10 22.99
N LEU A 499 -10.83 7.84 23.25
CA LEU A 499 -9.46 7.48 22.84
C LEU A 499 -8.93 6.24 23.59
N VAL A 500 -9.31 6.06 24.85
CA VAL A 500 -9.02 4.86 25.63
C VAL A 500 -9.70 3.65 24.99
N GLU A 501 -10.97 3.77 24.62
CA GLU A 501 -11.68 2.69 23.94
C GLU A 501 -11.06 2.35 22.57
N GLN A 502 -10.69 3.35 21.77
CA GLN A 502 -9.95 3.11 20.52
C GLN A 502 -8.61 2.41 20.77
N SER A 503 -7.88 2.79 21.82
CA SER A 503 -6.62 2.13 22.19
C SER A 503 -6.84 0.67 22.61
N ARG A 504 -7.96 0.39 23.30
CA ARG A 504 -8.33 -0.96 23.73
C ARG A 504 -8.68 -1.86 22.54
N LEU A 505 -9.45 -1.35 21.58
CA LEU A 505 -9.87 -2.09 20.39
C LEU A 505 -8.66 -2.52 19.53
N HIS A 506 -7.65 -1.66 19.40
CA HIS A 506 -6.49 -1.89 18.52
C HIS A 506 -5.19 -2.26 19.26
N GLY A 507 -5.25 -2.54 20.57
CA GLY A 507 -4.06 -2.71 21.41
C GLY A 507 -3.11 -3.85 21.02
N ASN A 508 -3.62 -4.87 20.31
CA ASN A 508 -2.86 -6.06 19.89
C ASN A 508 -2.67 -6.16 18.36
N GLU A 509 -3.10 -5.15 17.59
CA GLU A 509 -3.02 -5.20 16.12
C GLU A 509 -1.61 -4.89 15.60
N PHE A 510 -0.83 -4.11 16.33
CA PHE A 510 0.48 -3.60 15.89
C PHE A 510 1.63 -4.11 16.77
N ASN A 511 2.74 -4.49 16.13
CA ASN A 511 3.95 -4.86 16.84
C ASN A 511 4.73 -3.61 17.29
N THR A 512 4.43 -3.13 18.49
CA THR A 512 5.07 -1.95 19.10
C THR A 512 6.59 -2.06 19.17
N LEU A 513 7.11 -3.27 19.36
CA LEU A 513 8.54 -3.51 19.54
C LEU A 513 9.32 -3.36 18.23
N SER A 514 8.74 -3.78 17.10
CA SER A 514 9.30 -3.49 15.78
C SER A 514 9.32 -1.98 15.52
N ALA A 515 8.23 -1.27 15.84
CA ALA A 515 8.17 0.18 15.69
C ALA A 515 9.21 0.90 16.56
N LEU A 516 9.39 0.48 17.81
CA LEU A 516 10.40 1.02 18.71
C LEU A 516 11.82 0.76 18.20
N ASN A 517 12.08 -0.41 17.62
CA ASN A 517 13.38 -0.72 17.04
C ASN A 517 13.73 0.22 15.86
N GLU A 518 12.76 0.48 14.97
CA GLU A 518 12.93 1.43 13.87
C GLU A 518 13.05 2.88 14.36
N LEU A 519 12.32 3.27 15.41
CA LEU A 519 12.48 4.60 16.02
C LEU A 519 13.84 4.76 16.71
N TYR A 520 14.35 3.71 17.34
CA TYR A 520 15.63 3.72 18.03
C TYR A 520 16.81 3.98 17.07
N PHE A 521 16.69 3.57 15.80
CA PHE A 521 17.65 3.93 14.77
C PHE A 521 17.86 5.45 14.67
N TYR A 522 16.78 6.24 14.74
CA TYR A 522 16.86 7.70 14.68
C TYR A 522 17.50 8.31 15.94
N ILE A 523 17.24 7.74 17.12
CA ILE A 523 17.90 8.15 18.38
C ILE A 523 19.41 7.96 18.26
N ASN A 524 19.86 6.83 17.71
CA ASN A 524 21.28 6.58 17.50
C ASN A 524 21.90 7.47 16.43
N LYS A 525 21.15 7.74 15.34
CA LYS A 525 21.62 8.59 14.24
C LYS A 525 21.81 10.05 14.65
N TYR A 526 20.93 10.58 15.48
CA TYR A 526 20.91 11.99 15.92
C TYR A 526 21.24 12.14 17.42
N LYS A 527 22.06 11.23 17.94
CA LYS A 527 22.31 11.09 19.38
C LYS A 527 22.86 12.38 20.02
N GLU A 528 23.78 13.06 19.35
CA GLU A 528 24.43 14.24 19.89
C GLU A 528 23.48 15.44 19.90
N GLU A 529 22.70 15.62 18.83
CA GLU A 529 21.70 16.67 18.74
C GLU A 529 20.61 16.47 19.80
N VAL A 530 20.11 15.24 19.94
CA VAL A 530 19.11 14.87 20.95
C VAL A 530 19.64 15.15 22.37
N ARG A 531 20.91 14.84 22.65
CA ARG A 531 21.55 15.08 23.95
C ARG A 531 21.60 16.57 24.31
N LEU A 532 21.78 17.45 23.34
CA LEU A 532 21.83 18.91 23.57
C LEU A 532 20.47 19.49 24.00
N PHE A 533 19.35 18.85 23.65
CA PHE A 533 18.00 19.31 23.98
C PHE A 533 17.49 18.87 25.37
N PHE A 534 18.17 17.94 26.05
CA PHE A 534 17.78 17.49 27.39
C PHE A 534 18.65 18.17 28.48
N PRO A 535 18.12 19.14 29.25
CA PRO A 535 18.90 20.01 30.14
C PRO A 535 19.29 19.39 31.50
N SER A 536 19.52 18.08 31.58
CA SER A 536 19.98 17.34 32.78
C SER A 536 20.50 15.97 32.33
N PRO A 537 21.36 15.22 33.06
CA PRO A 537 21.95 14.02 32.50
C PRO A 537 20.89 12.91 32.46
N ALA A 538 20.07 12.91 31.41
CA ALA A 538 19.57 11.67 30.84
C ALA A 538 20.82 10.90 30.41
N VAL A 539 21.37 10.12 31.34
CA VAL A 539 22.53 9.29 31.08
C VAL A 539 22.09 8.32 30.01
N LEU A 540 22.56 8.56 28.79
CA LEU A 540 22.42 7.62 27.70
C LEU A 540 23.35 6.44 28.05
N VAL A 541 22.83 5.55 28.89
CA VAL A 541 23.55 4.39 29.41
C VAL A 541 23.75 3.38 28.29
N GLU A 542 24.95 2.81 28.21
CA GLU A 542 25.23 1.69 27.30
C GLU A 542 24.33 0.49 27.60
N GLU A 543 23.99 0.34 28.88
CA GLU A 543 23.14 -0.73 29.40
C GLU A 543 22.15 -0.17 30.45
N PHE A 544 20.86 -0.37 30.22
CA PHE A 544 19.80 0.03 31.15
C PHE A 544 19.05 -1.22 31.62
N LYS A 545 18.92 -1.40 32.93
CA LYS A 545 18.17 -2.53 33.51
C LYS A 545 16.80 -2.05 33.98
N TYR A 546 15.74 -2.49 33.32
CA TYR A 546 14.37 -2.17 33.69
C TYR A 546 13.58 -3.44 34.01
N LEU A 547 12.96 -3.49 35.20
CA LEU A 547 12.22 -4.65 35.71
C LEU A 547 12.97 -5.99 35.58
N GLY A 548 14.30 -5.94 35.72
CA GLY A 548 15.18 -7.10 35.62
C GLY A 548 15.73 -7.40 34.22
N ILE A 549 15.20 -6.76 33.16
CA ILE A 549 15.57 -6.96 31.75
C ILE A 549 16.64 -5.94 31.34
N LEU A 550 17.69 -6.40 30.66
CA LEU A 550 18.77 -5.56 30.15
C LEU A 550 18.45 -5.00 28.75
N PHE A 551 18.51 -3.70 28.62
CA PHE A 551 18.42 -2.96 27.37
C PHE A 551 19.82 -2.45 27.00
N THR A 552 20.27 -2.69 25.78
CA THR A 552 21.58 -2.20 25.30
C THR A 552 21.38 -1.02 24.35
N ASN A 553 22.37 -0.13 24.29
CA ASN A 553 22.39 1.03 23.39
C ASN A 553 22.39 0.68 21.88
N GLY A 554 22.47 -0.59 21.52
CA GLY A 554 22.38 -1.07 20.14
C GLY A 554 21.00 -1.63 19.79
N GLY A 555 20.03 -1.62 20.72
CA GLY A 555 18.73 -2.30 20.55
C GLY A 555 18.83 -3.83 20.45
N ARG A 556 20.06 -4.39 20.52
CA ARG A 556 20.33 -5.82 20.41
C ARG A 556 20.02 -6.51 21.73
N ARG A 557 19.24 -7.58 21.65
CA ARG A 557 18.80 -8.38 22.79
C ARG A 557 19.64 -9.62 23.05
N GLU A 558 20.65 -9.86 22.23
CA GLU A 558 21.57 -11.00 22.36
C GLU A 558 22.21 -11.06 23.75
N ARG A 559 22.64 -9.91 24.31
CA ARG A 559 23.22 -9.86 25.67
C ARG A 559 22.22 -10.24 26.77
N GLU A 560 20.96 -9.82 26.66
CA GLU A 560 19.92 -10.21 27.63
C GLU A 560 19.61 -11.70 27.53
N ILE A 561 19.51 -12.24 26.30
CA ILE A 561 19.31 -13.68 26.07
C ILE A 561 20.49 -14.49 26.63
N ASP A 562 21.72 -14.03 26.43
CA ASP A 562 22.94 -14.66 26.97
C ASP A 562 22.91 -14.68 28.49
N ARG A 563 22.47 -13.58 29.11
CA ARG A 563 22.31 -13.46 30.56
C ARG A 563 21.24 -14.43 31.09
N ARG A 564 20.13 -14.64 30.36
CA ARG A 564 19.06 -15.59 30.74
C ARG A 564 19.51 -17.03 30.61
N ILE A 565 20.21 -17.36 29.53
CA ILE A 565 20.84 -18.68 29.35
C ILE A 565 21.89 -18.92 30.46
N GLY A 566 22.65 -17.89 30.84
CA GLY A 566 23.59 -17.94 31.96
C GLY A 566 22.90 -18.19 33.30
N ALA A 567 21.81 -17.47 33.58
CA ALA A 567 21.03 -17.62 34.81
C ALA A 567 20.42 -19.03 34.92
N VAL A 568 19.81 -19.53 33.85
CA VAL A 568 19.22 -20.87 33.84
C VAL A 568 20.28 -21.97 33.92
N SER A 569 21.49 -21.72 33.39
CA SER A 569 22.64 -22.62 33.53
C SER A 569 23.14 -22.67 34.99
N GLY A 570 23.06 -21.55 35.71
CA GLY A 570 23.31 -21.49 37.14
C GLY A 570 22.31 -22.32 37.94
N VAL A 571 21.01 -22.15 37.68
CA VAL A 571 19.93 -22.96 38.27
C VAL A 571 20.15 -24.45 38.01
N LYS A 572 20.42 -24.81 36.76
CA LYS A 572 20.73 -26.20 36.35
C LYS A 572 21.91 -26.78 37.13
N ARG A 573 22.98 -25.99 37.35
CA ARG A 573 24.17 -26.44 38.10
C ARG A 573 23.85 -26.66 39.58
N ALA A 574 23.10 -25.75 40.19
CA ALA A 574 22.70 -25.84 41.60
C ALA A 574 21.80 -27.06 41.86
N LEU A 575 20.86 -27.35 40.95
CA LEU A 575 19.93 -28.47 41.05
C LEU A 575 20.53 -29.81 40.63
N TYR A 576 21.73 -29.83 40.04
CA TYR A 576 22.29 -31.03 39.43
C TYR A 576 22.48 -32.17 40.44
N ARG A 577 23.20 -31.91 41.55
CA ARG A 577 23.52 -32.94 42.57
C ARG A 577 22.36 -33.25 43.51
N SER A 578 21.52 -32.25 43.79
CA SER A 578 20.43 -32.33 44.76
C SER A 578 19.15 -32.93 44.17
N VAL A 579 18.89 -32.70 42.88
CA VAL A 579 17.62 -33.08 42.24
C VAL A 579 17.84 -33.97 41.02
N MET A 580 18.67 -33.54 40.06
CA MET A 580 18.70 -34.19 38.74
C MET A 580 19.28 -35.61 38.79
N VAL A 581 20.37 -35.82 39.54
CA VAL A 581 21.05 -37.13 39.65
C VAL A 581 20.44 -38.07 40.69
N LYS A 582 19.50 -37.59 41.52
CA LYS A 582 18.86 -38.43 42.54
C LYS A 582 17.88 -39.40 41.86
N ARG A 583 18.10 -40.70 42.06
CA ARG A 583 17.24 -41.77 41.55
C ARG A 583 15.92 -41.91 42.34
N GLU A 584 15.91 -41.41 43.57
CA GLU A 584 14.73 -41.39 44.46
C GLU A 584 13.64 -40.43 43.99
N LEU A 585 13.98 -39.43 43.17
CA LEU A 585 13.02 -38.46 42.65
C LEU A 585 12.41 -38.95 41.32
N SER A 586 11.08 -38.99 41.28
CA SER A 586 10.34 -39.35 40.07
C SER A 586 10.58 -38.36 38.93
N GLN A 587 10.49 -38.82 37.68
CA GLN A 587 10.57 -37.94 36.50
C GLN A 587 9.50 -36.83 36.55
N LYS A 588 8.30 -37.15 37.06
CA LYS A 588 7.22 -36.17 37.25
C LYS A 588 7.63 -35.04 38.19
N ALA A 589 8.30 -35.33 39.31
CA ALA A 589 8.80 -34.31 40.23
C ALA A 589 9.91 -33.45 39.59
N LYS A 590 10.79 -34.06 38.81
CA LYS A 590 11.85 -33.33 38.07
C LYS A 590 11.27 -32.41 37.00
N LEU A 591 10.19 -32.82 36.32
CA LEU A 591 9.46 -31.98 35.36
C LEU A 591 8.69 -30.85 36.05
N LEU A 592 8.16 -31.03 37.26
CA LEU A 592 7.56 -29.91 38.01
C LEU A 592 8.59 -28.82 38.32
N ILE A 593 9.81 -29.20 38.70
CA ILE A 593 10.91 -28.24 38.92
C ILE A 593 11.31 -27.53 37.62
N TYR A 594 11.25 -28.23 36.49
CA TYR A 594 11.45 -27.64 35.18
C TYR A 594 10.43 -26.55 34.88
N TRP A 595 9.13 -26.85 35.01
CA TRP A 595 8.06 -25.89 34.72
C TRP A 595 7.99 -24.73 35.71
N SER A 596 8.28 -24.97 37.00
CA SER A 596 8.11 -23.95 38.04
C SER A 596 9.35 -23.06 38.24
N ILE A 597 10.54 -23.51 37.85
CA ILE A 597 11.80 -22.78 38.13
C ILE A 597 12.61 -22.57 36.85
N TYR A 598 12.83 -23.62 36.07
CA TYR A 598 13.71 -23.55 34.90
C TYR A 598 13.11 -22.70 33.78
N VAL A 599 11.87 -23.00 33.36
CA VAL A 599 11.19 -22.27 32.28
C VAL A 599 11.01 -20.79 32.63
N PRO A 600 10.41 -20.40 33.78
CA PRO A 600 10.25 -18.99 34.13
C PRO A 600 11.56 -18.22 34.19
N THR A 601 12.66 -18.84 34.63
CA THR A 601 13.99 -18.20 34.65
C THR A 601 14.53 -17.96 33.24
N LEU A 602 14.31 -18.92 32.32
CA LEU A 602 14.77 -18.84 30.94
C LEU A 602 13.98 -17.82 30.13
N ILE A 603 12.64 -17.80 30.24
CA ILE A 603 11.76 -16.99 29.37
C ILE A 603 11.29 -15.67 30.02
N TYR A 604 11.82 -15.29 31.18
CA TYR A 604 11.46 -14.01 31.79
C TYR A 604 11.86 -12.84 30.86
N GLY A 605 10.89 -12.00 30.48
CA GLY A 605 11.11 -10.89 29.58
C GLY A 605 11.03 -11.25 28.08
N HIS A 606 10.59 -12.47 27.74
CA HIS A 606 10.52 -12.94 26.35
C HIS A 606 9.51 -12.17 25.48
N GLU A 607 8.51 -11.54 26.09
CA GLU A 607 7.57 -10.61 25.44
C GLU A 607 8.29 -9.43 24.80
N LEU A 608 9.48 -9.12 25.32
CA LEU A 608 10.39 -8.14 24.77
C LEU A 608 11.52 -8.79 24.00
N TRP A 609 11.36 -9.93 23.31
CA TRP A 609 12.38 -10.52 22.43
C TRP A 609 11.97 -10.52 20.96
N VAL A 610 12.89 -10.17 20.05
CA VAL A 610 12.74 -10.43 18.61
C VAL A 610 13.43 -11.75 18.34
N MET A 611 12.60 -12.73 18.01
CA MET A 611 13.01 -14.10 17.81
C MET A 611 13.63 -14.26 16.42
N THR A 612 14.96 -14.24 16.34
CA THR A 612 15.69 -14.72 15.16
C THR A 612 15.81 -16.25 15.20
N GLU A 613 16.05 -16.88 14.04
CA GLU A 613 16.32 -18.31 13.97
C GLU A 613 17.50 -18.71 14.88
N ARG A 614 18.58 -17.92 14.86
CA ARG A 614 19.74 -18.06 15.75
C ARG A 614 19.34 -17.99 17.22
N THR A 615 18.53 -17.01 17.62
CA THR A 615 18.05 -16.86 19.00
C THR A 615 17.20 -18.06 19.43
N ARG A 616 16.28 -18.51 18.56
CA ARG A 616 15.42 -19.67 18.80
C ARG A 616 16.24 -20.93 19.03
N SER A 617 17.20 -21.22 18.15
CA SER A 617 18.08 -22.40 18.30
C SER A 617 18.88 -22.38 19.60
N ARG A 618 19.30 -21.20 20.07
CA ARG A 618 20.06 -21.07 21.33
C ARG A 618 19.21 -21.32 22.57
N ILE A 619 17.97 -20.81 22.59
CA ILE A 619 17.02 -21.06 23.68
C ILE A 619 16.63 -22.55 23.70
N GLN A 620 16.34 -23.13 22.54
CA GLN A 620 16.07 -24.56 22.41
C GLN A 620 17.26 -25.42 22.87
N ALA A 621 18.49 -25.03 22.54
CA ALA A 621 19.68 -25.76 23.00
C ALA A 621 19.83 -25.72 24.54
N ALA A 622 19.50 -24.59 25.17
CA ALA A 622 19.49 -24.47 26.64
C ALA A 622 18.43 -25.41 27.23
N GLU A 623 17.20 -25.35 26.70
CA GLU A 623 16.04 -26.15 27.09
C GLU A 623 16.31 -27.66 27.01
N MET A 624 16.73 -28.13 25.83
CA MET A 624 17.07 -29.53 25.59
C MET A 624 18.20 -30.01 26.51
N GLY A 625 19.14 -29.12 26.86
CA GLY A 625 20.20 -29.42 27.80
C GLY A 625 19.69 -29.78 29.20
N PHE A 626 18.55 -29.24 29.66
CA PHE A 626 17.94 -29.62 30.93
C PHE A 626 17.11 -30.90 30.78
N LEU A 627 16.27 -30.98 29.76
CA LEU A 627 15.37 -32.11 29.51
C LEU A 627 16.14 -33.42 29.30
N HIS A 628 17.23 -33.42 28.54
CA HIS A 628 18.08 -34.61 28.37
C HIS A 628 18.57 -35.18 29.70
N ARG A 629 18.90 -34.33 30.66
CA ARG A 629 19.36 -34.77 31.99
C ARG A 629 18.22 -35.28 32.87
N VAL A 630 17.01 -34.75 32.72
CA VAL A 630 15.81 -35.32 33.37
C VAL A 630 15.55 -36.73 32.87
N SER A 631 15.78 -36.96 31.57
CA SER A 631 15.65 -38.26 30.91
C SER A 631 16.86 -39.19 31.09
N GLY A 632 17.93 -38.74 31.76
CA GLY A 632 19.14 -39.54 31.99
C GLY A 632 20.05 -39.72 30.78
N LEU A 633 19.81 -38.98 29.69
CA LEU A 633 20.60 -39.03 28.45
C LEU A 633 21.86 -38.16 28.58
N SER A 634 22.99 -38.74 28.24
CA SER A 634 24.30 -38.10 28.22
C SER A 634 24.66 -37.63 26.81
N LEU A 635 25.68 -36.76 26.69
CA LEU A 635 26.24 -36.36 25.39
C LEU A 635 26.87 -37.53 24.62
N ARG A 636 27.07 -38.71 25.25
CA ARG A 636 27.55 -39.93 24.61
C ARG A 636 26.44 -40.78 23.99
N ASP A 637 25.18 -40.46 24.27
CA ASP A 637 24.00 -41.15 23.71
C ASP A 637 23.50 -40.47 22.41
N ARG A 638 24.21 -39.43 21.97
CA ARG A 638 24.11 -38.80 20.64
C ARG A 638 25.21 -39.35 19.75
#